data_AF-A0A9E3W8V7-F1
#
_entry.id   AF-A0A9E3W8V7-F1
#
_cell.length_a   1.000
_cell.length_b   1.000
_cell.length_c   1.000
_cell.angle_alpha   90.00
_cell.angle_beta   90.00
_cell.angle_gamma   90.00
#
_symmetry.space_group_name_H-M   'P 1'
#
loop_
_entity.id
_entity.type
_entity.pdbx_description
1 polymer ?
#
loop_
_entity_poly.entity_id
_entity_poly.type
_entity_poly.pdbx_seq_one_letter_code
_entity_poly.pdbx_strand_id
1 'polypeptide(L)'
;GTLTLDALLAGMPLDFVVLLSSTSAVMGLAGQIDYAAANAFLDAFSHHKAADRASSWIALNWGMWQGTGMTAAAPEGDAEHYDDQVGAETGHPLLGRRLPTPDDRMIYLAAYDPQRHWILDEHRLKDGTALIPGTGYLEIARAALQSALPGKGTIQIENLLFLSPLDVDTPRQVRVMLEPRDDQTYQLSVASERDQGWHEHVLGTVSYSEMPGPEPVLIDRIRQRCPYQGVPTHQVDYLLFGPRWHNLKSIHQGVNEVLGALELADSFHDDLADYVIHPALLDIATSCGMPLIPGYTTDAPFYVPLSYKRVRLYQPVPQRMWSHVRYLNDGHSGGEIAAFDVTLLDVNGAVIAEIDEFTIKRMTNPDALIGAAVSGATARQSSSPLLDLARGVGITPEEGAQVFDRVLASRFGSQIIASSVELGALKKFTAHLNEADPASDSGIRQARPQLTGDYVAPHSPIERKLAEIWSELLGIEEVGIHDNFFDLGGHSLLAVRLFAQIRKLYQVAFSLSILFEAETIAELAERITQEGGAEASARRKAPRSRWNSLVEIQAGNPDRPRFFCMHDLNGHVLYYRDLARHLGQDQPFYALQAYGLDGSAVPDASVEAMAERYIREIRALQPRGPYYLGGSSLGGLIAFELAQRLRAQGEDVALLALFDSWSPEYLNRL
;
A
#
# COMPACT_ATOMS: atom_id res chain seq x y z
N GLY A 1 4.12 -5.95 -19.86
CA GLY A 1 3.07 -6.91 -20.25
C GLY A 1 2.81 -6.84 -21.74
N THR A 2 1.87 -6.02 -22.18
CA THR A 2 1.41 -5.94 -23.58
C THR A 2 2.51 -5.63 -24.59
N LEU A 3 3.42 -4.68 -24.30
CA LEU A 3 4.57 -4.38 -25.18
C LEU A 3 5.53 -5.57 -25.33
N THR A 4 5.74 -6.32 -24.25
CA THR A 4 6.57 -7.53 -24.25
C THR A 4 5.89 -8.64 -25.07
N LEU A 5 4.58 -8.82 -24.90
CA LEU A 5 3.80 -9.80 -25.65
C LEU A 5 3.84 -9.50 -27.15
N ASP A 6 3.69 -8.23 -27.53
CA ASP A 6 3.80 -7.80 -28.93
C ASP A 6 5.18 -8.07 -29.54
N ALA A 7 6.24 -7.76 -28.79
CA ALA A 7 7.61 -8.03 -29.23
C ALA A 7 7.87 -9.54 -29.42
N LEU A 8 7.34 -10.38 -28.53
CA LEU A 8 7.48 -11.84 -28.60
C LEU A 8 6.68 -12.47 -29.75
N LEU A 9 5.52 -11.89 -30.07
CA LEU A 9 4.63 -12.37 -31.12
C LEU A 9 4.92 -11.73 -32.49
N ALA A 10 5.94 -10.88 -32.58
CA ALA A 10 6.29 -10.16 -33.80
C ALA A 10 6.59 -11.13 -34.96
N GLY A 11 5.87 -10.98 -36.07
CA GLY A 11 6.03 -11.81 -37.27
C GLY A 11 5.32 -13.16 -37.23
N MET A 12 4.58 -13.47 -36.16
CA MET A 12 3.71 -14.66 -36.11
C MET A 12 2.34 -14.35 -36.76
N PRO A 13 1.81 -15.23 -37.61
CA PRO A 13 0.44 -15.09 -38.12
C PRO A 13 -0.54 -15.47 -37.02
N LEU A 14 -1.16 -14.48 -36.37
CA LEU A 14 -2.12 -14.71 -35.30
C LEU A 14 -3.55 -14.60 -35.83
N ASP A 15 -4.40 -15.57 -35.48
CA ASP A 15 -5.82 -15.52 -35.81
C ASP A 15 -6.54 -14.42 -35.02
N PHE A 16 -6.21 -14.24 -33.73
CA PHE A 16 -6.67 -13.15 -32.87
C PHE A 16 -5.77 -12.94 -31.65
N VAL A 17 -5.84 -11.74 -31.05
CA VAL A 17 -5.35 -11.44 -29.70
C VAL A 17 -6.42 -10.59 -29.02
N VAL A 18 -6.91 -11.03 -27.86
CA VAL A 18 -7.88 -10.24 -27.08
C VAL A 18 -7.20 -9.68 -25.84
N LEU A 19 -7.16 -8.35 -25.74
CA LEU A 19 -6.78 -7.62 -24.54
C LEU A 19 -8.01 -7.43 -23.66
N LEU A 20 -8.00 -8.03 -22.47
CA LEU A 20 -9.07 -7.88 -21.50
C LEU A 20 -8.94 -6.51 -20.84
N SER A 21 -9.82 -5.60 -21.24
CA SER A 21 -9.88 -4.23 -20.77
C SER A 21 -11.16 -4.00 -19.96
N SER A 22 -11.38 -2.79 -19.46
CA SER A 22 -12.53 -2.44 -18.63
C SER A 22 -13.23 -1.20 -19.13
N THR A 23 -14.54 -1.13 -18.93
CA THR A 23 -15.34 0.09 -19.15
C THR A 23 -14.83 1.28 -18.32
N SER A 24 -14.10 1.04 -17.21
CA SER A 24 -13.44 2.10 -16.42
C SER A 24 -12.45 2.95 -17.23
N ALA A 25 -11.83 2.41 -18.29
CA ALA A 25 -10.97 3.17 -19.20
C ALA A 25 -11.71 4.27 -19.98
N VAL A 26 -13.00 4.05 -20.24
CA VAL A 26 -13.85 4.94 -21.04
C VAL A 26 -14.68 5.85 -20.15
N MET A 27 -15.10 5.35 -18.98
CA MET A 27 -16.07 6.03 -18.11
C MET A 27 -15.42 6.84 -17.00
N GLY A 28 -14.23 6.42 -16.52
CA GLY A 28 -13.52 7.04 -15.40
C GLY A 28 -14.24 6.84 -14.06
N LEU A 29 -13.52 6.35 -13.05
CA LEU A 29 -14.03 6.20 -11.70
C LEU A 29 -13.03 6.76 -10.69
N ALA A 30 -13.50 7.61 -9.78
CA ALA A 30 -12.70 8.19 -8.70
C ALA A 30 -12.07 7.07 -7.86
N GLY A 31 -10.78 7.22 -7.53
CA GLY A 31 -10.02 6.22 -6.78
C GLY A 31 -9.45 5.06 -7.61
N GLN A 32 -9.73 4.99 -8.93
CA GLN A 32 -9.21 3.92 -9.81
C GLN A 32 -8.32 4.47 -10.94
N ILE A 33 -7.57 5.54 -10.70
CA ILE A 33 -6.81 6.22 -11.77
C ILE A 33 -5.75 5.29 -12.40
N ASP A 34 -5.02 4.52 -11.61
CA ASP A 34 -3.99 3.60 -12.10
C ASP A 34 -4.62 2.45 -12.89
N TYR A 35 -5.75 1.92 -12.41
CA TYR A 35 -6.52 0.88 -13.08
C TYR A 35 -7.12 1.36 -14.40
N ALA A 36 -7.74 2.54 -14.41
CA ALA A 36 -8.29 3.15 -15.62
C ALA A 36 -7.19 3.48 -16.63
N ALA A 37 -6.03 3.97 -16.19
CA ALA A 37 -4.87 4.25 -17.05
C ALA A 37 -4.29 2.97 -17.67
N ALA A 38 -4.17 1.89 -16.90
CA ALA A 38 -3.71 0.60 -17.41
C ALA A 38 -4.65 0.04 -18.50
N ASN A 39 -5.97 0.10 -18.29
CA ASN A 39 -6.96 -0.33 -19.27
C ASN A 39 -7.00 0.60 -20.50
N ALA A 40 -6.87 1.92 -20.30
CA ALA A 40 -6.79 2.88 -21.40
C ALA A 40 -5.53 2.66 -22.26
N PHE A 41 -4.43 2.20 -21.67
CA PHE A 41 -3.25 1.77 -22.42
C PHE A 41 -3.55 0.55 -23.32
N LEU A 42 -4.28 -0.46 -22.82
CA LEU A 42 -4.69 -1.62 -23.62
C LEU A 42 -5.55 -1.19 -24.82
N ASP A 43 -6.51 -0.30 -24.57
CA ASP A 43 -7.39 0.25 -25.61
C ASP A 43 -6.58 0.99 -26.68
N ALA A 44 -5.72 1.93 -26.26
CA ALA A 44 -4.87 2.71 -27.16
C ALA A 44 -3.90 1.82 -27.96
N PHE A 45 -3.34 0.79 -27.32
CA PHE A 45 -2.45 -0.16 -27.96
C PHE A 45 -3.17 -0.95 -29.06
N SER A 46 -4.39 -1.44 -28.78
CA SER A 46 -5.20 -2.13 -29.78
C SER A 46 -5.53 -1.24 -30.98
N HIS A 47 -5.88 0.03 -30.73
CA HIS A 47 -6.12 1.02 -31.80
C HIS A 47 -4.87 1.29 -32.64
N HIS A 48 -3.71 1.42 -31.99
CA HIS A 48 -2.43 1.58 -32.70
C HIS A 48 -2.16 0.38 -33.62
N LYS A 49 -2.42 -0.84 -33.16
CA LYS A 49 -2.24 -2.06 -33.97
C LYS A 49 -3.24 -2.16 -35.12
N ALA A 50 -4.49 -1.75 -34.92
CA ALA A 50 -5.48 -1.74 -36.02
C ALA A 50 -5.17 -0.73 -37.13
N ALA A 51 -4.39 0.33 -36.86
CA ALA A 51 -3.93 1.25 -37.90
C ALA A 51 -3.07 0.54 -38.98
N ASP A 52 -2.49 -0.61 -38.66
CA ASP A 52 -1.68 -1.44 -39.57
C ASP A 52 -2.53 -2.36 -40.50
N ARG A 53 -3.88 -2.28 -40.44
CA ARG A 53 -4.90 -3.01 -41.25
C ARG A 53 -4.84 -4.55 -41.28
N ALA A 54 -3.76 -5.16 -40.78
CA ALA A 54 -3.54 -6.60 -40.71
C ALA A 54 -3.65 -7.17 -39.29
N SER A 55 -3.88 -6.31 -38.28
CA SER A 55 -3.83 -6.69 -36.87
C SER A 55 -5.09 -7.43 -36.42
N SER A 56 -4.88 -8.55 -35.73
CA SER A 56 -5.90 -9.36 -35.08
C SER A 56 -6.12 -8.98 -33.60
N TRP A 57 -5.62 -7.82 -33.17
CA TRP A 57 -5.69 -7.35 -31.78
C TRP A 57 -7.01 -6.61 -31.52
N ILE A 58 -7.69 -7.03 -30.46
CA ILE A 58 -8.99 -6.51 -30.03
C ILE A 58 -8.90 -6.18 -28.55
N ALA A 59 -9.27 -4.95 -28.16
CA ALA A 59 -9.50 -4.60 -26.77
C ALA A 59 -10.97 -4.86 -26.43
N LEU A 60 -11.23 -5.74 -25.47
CA LEU A 60 -12.58 -6.03 -25.00
C LEU A 60 -12.79 -5.40 -23.63
N ASN A 61 -13.50 -4.27 -23.59
CA ASN A 61 -13.84 -3.57 -22.37
C ASN A 61 -15.04 -4.23 -21.71
N TRP A 62 -14.81 -4.88 -20.58
CA TRP A 62 -15.88 -5.47 -19.78
C TRP A 62 -16.58 -4.43 -18.89
N GLY A 63 -17.91 -4.51 -18.88
CA GLY A 63 -18.80 -3.84 -17.95
C GLY A 63 -18.73 -4.46 -16.56
N MET A 64 -19.68 -4.06 -15.71
CA MET A 64 -19.80 -4.64 -14.37
C MET A 64 -20.21 -6.10 -14.48
N TRP A 65 -19.58 -6.96 -13.67
CA TRP A 65 -19.92 -8.37 -13.59
C TRP A 65 -20.79 -8.65 -12.38
N GLN A 66 -21.71 -9.60 -12.51
CA GLN A 66 -22.44 -10.14 -11.38
C GLN A 66 -21.64 -11.30 -10.77
N GLY A 67 -21.42 -11.28 -9.46
CA GLY A 67 -20.88 -12.42 -8.71
C GLY A 67 -19.42 -12.82 -9.01
N THR A 68 -18.66 -12.01 -9.76
CA THR A 68 -17.24 -12.29 -10.11
C THR A 68 -16.44 -10.99 -10.25
N GLY A 69 -15.09 -11.06 -10.24
CA GLY A 69 -14.22 -9.90 -10.49
C GLY A 69 -14.19 -8.84 -9.36
N MET A 70 -13.95 -7.57 -9.68
CA MET A 70 -13.89 -6.46 -8.70
C MET A 70 -15.24 -6.12 -8.04
N THR A 71 -16.33 -6.60 -8.61
CA THR A 71 -17.70 -6.53 -8.06
C THR A 71 -18.04 -7.77 -7.25
N ALA A 72 -17.15 -8.76 -7.18
CA ALA A 72 -17.09 -9.72 -6.08
C ALA A 72 -16.39 -9.05 -4.87
N ALA A 73 -16.91 -7.91 -4.42
CA ALA A 73 -16.70 -7.55 -3.03
C ALA A 73 -17.76 -8.30 -2.25
N ALA A 74 -17.28 -9.02 -1.23
CA ALA A 74 -17.95 -9.69 -0.13
C ALA A 74 -19.43 -10.02 -0.37
N PRO A 75 -19.85 -11.29 -0.32
CA PRO A 75 -21.27 -11.62 -0.36
C PRO A 75 -22.01 -10.68 0.58
N GLU A 76 -22.94 -9.92 0.00
CA GLU A 76 -24.06 -9.40 0.77
C GLU A 76 -24.49 -10.55 1.66
N GLY A 77 -24.34 -10.40 2.97
CA GLY A 77 -25.32 -9.57 3.67
C GLY A 77 -26.78 -9.84 3.32
N ASP A 78 -27.11 -10.96 2.66
CA ASP A 78 -28.25 -11.69 3.15
C ASP A 78 -27.91 -11.95 4.61
N ALA A 79 -28.82 -11.62 5.50
CA ALA A 79 -28.80 -12.13 6.85
C ALA A 79 -29.00 -13.65 6.77
N GLU A 80 -28.04 -14.38 6.19
CA GLU A 80 -27.92 -15.82 6.32
C GLU A 80 -27.58 -16.04 7.78
N HIS A 81 -28.63 -16.17 8.60
CA HIS A 81 -28.53 -16.81 9.90
C HIS A 81 -28.08 -18.24 9.64
N TYR A 82 -26.77 -18.43 9.58
CA TYR A 82 -26.16 -19.75 9.46
C TYR A 82 -26.33 -20.59 10.73
N ASP A 83 -26.86 -20.00 11.81
CA ASP A 83 -27.12 -20.67 13.08
C ASP A 83 -28.00 -21.92 12.90
N ASP A 84 -28.95 -21.88 11.97
CA ASP A 84 -29.88 -22.99 11.71
C ASP A 84 -29.35 -24.04 10.71
N GLN A 85 -28.19 -23.81 10.06
CA GLN A 85 -27.64 -24.73 9.07
C GLN A 85 -26.74 -25.79 9.73
N VAL A 86 -27.06 -27.06 9.50
CA VAL A 86 -26.25 -28.20 9.95
C VAL A 86 -25.11 -28.42 8.95
N GLY A 87 -23.90 -27.94 9.31
CA GLY A 87 -22.66 -28.18 8.57
C GLY A 87 -21.94 -29.48 8.96
N ALA A 88 -20.98 -29.91 8.13
CA ALA A 88 -20.09 -31.03 8.44
C ALA A 88 -18.90 -30.56 9.29
N GLU A 89 -18.63 -31.23 10.42
CA GLU A 89 -17.48 -30.94 11.27
C GLU A 89 -16.16 -31.15 10.51
N THR A 90 -15.26 -30.18 10.58
CA THR A 90 -13.94 -30.26 9.93
C THR A 90 -12.90 -30.97 10.80
N GLY A 91 -13.12 -31.00 12.12
CA GLY A 91 -12.16 -31.51 13.10
C GLY A 91 -10.97 -30.58 13.36
N HIS A 92 -10.82 -29.47 12.62
CA HIS A 92 -9.73 -28.51 12.82
C HIS A 92 -10.12 -27.46 13.88
N PRO A 93 -9.25 -27.15 14.88
CA PRO A 93 -9.60 -26.27 15.99
C PRO A 93 -10.06 -24.85 15.59
N LEU A 94 -9.62 -24.34 14.45
CA LEU A 94 -9.97 -22.98 13.97
C LEU A 94 -11.00 -22.94 12.83
N LEU A 95 -11.44 -24.09 12.32
CA LEU A 95 -12.27 -24.13 11.10
C LEU A 95 -13.71 -24.58 11.39
N GLY A 96 -13.96 -25.18 12.56
CA GLY A 96 -15.31 -25.53 13.02
C GLY A 96 -16.02 -26.44 12.02
N ARG A 97 -17.15 -25.99 11.48
CA ARG A 97 -18.00 -26.74 10.55
C ARG A 97 -18.04 -26.11 9.16
N ARG A 98 -18.05 -26.95 8.13
CA ARG A 98 -18.30 -26.54 6.74
C ARG A 98 -19.80 -26.53 6.45
N LEU A 99 -20.31 -25.42 5.96
CA LEU A 99 -21.72 -25.27 5.60
C LEU A 99 -22.04 -25.91 4.23
N PRO A 100 -23.27 -26.41 4.05
CA PRO A 100 -23.75 -26.85 2.74
C PRO A 100 -24.03 -25.63 1.86
N THR A 101 -23.16 -25.37 0.91
CA THR A 101 -23.32 -24.32 -0.10
C THR A 101 -23.87 -24.91 -1.41
N PRO A 102 -24.85 -24.26 -2.07
CA PRO A 102 -25.41 -24.72 -3.34
C PRO A 102 -24.51 -24.46 -4.55
N ASP A 103 -23.44 -23.68 -4.38
CA ASP A 103 -22.44 -23.34 -5.38
C ASP A 103 -21.06 -23.90 -4.99
N ASP A 104 -20.06 -23.69 -5.87
CA ASP A 104 -18.68 -24.15 -5.65
C ASP A 104 -17.94 -23.34 -4.56
N ARG A 105 -18.61 -22.38 -3.88
CA ARG A 105 -18.02 -21.67 -2.74
C ARG A 105 -17.92 -22.62 -1.55
N MET A 106 -16.94 -22.39 -0.69
CA MET A 106 -16.79 -23.14 0.56
C MET A 106 -16.88 -22.17 1.71
N ILE A 107 -17.85 -22.38 2.59
CA ILE A 107 -18.06 -21.54 3.76
C ILE A 107 -17.86 -22.39 5.00
N TYR A 108 -17.04 -21.90 5.92
CA TYR A 108 -16.79 -22.49 7.22
C TYR A 108 -17.22 -21.53 8.32
N LEU A 109 -17.74 -22.08 9.41
CA LEU A 109 -18.08 -21.34 10.61
C LEU A 109 -17.45 -21.97 11.84
N ALA A 110 -16.80 -21.13 12.63
CA ALA A 110 -16.20 -21.49 13.90
C ALA A 110 -16.56 -20.47 14.97
N ALA A 111 -16.91 -20.95 16.16
CA ALA A 111 -17.13 -20.11 17.32
C ALA A 111 -15.80 -19.95 18.07
N TYR A 112 -15.19 -18.78 17.96
CA TYR A 112 -13.95 -18.46 18.65
C TYR A 112 -14.23 -18.06 20.09
N ASP A 113 -13.48 -18.63 21.02
CA ASP A 113 -13.65 -18.47 22.46
C ASP A 113 -12.28 -18.59 23.13
N PRO A 114 -11.80 -17.55 23.83
CA PRO A 114 -10.51 -17.60 24.53
C PRO A 114 -10.41 -18.71 25.57
N GLN A 115 -11.52 -19.21 26.12
CA GLN A 115 -11.48 -20.32 27.08
C GLN A 115 -11.23 -21.68 26.43
N ARG A 116 -11.47 -21.79 25.11
CA ARG A 116 -11.34 -23.05 24.35
C ARG A 116 -10.14 -23.05 23.42
N HIS A 117 -9.71 -21.87 22.97
CA HIS A 117 -8.64 -21.74 21.99
C HIS A 117 -7.41 -21.13 22.64
N TRP A 118 -6.40 -21.95 22.87
CA TRP A 118 -5.12 -21.50 23.44
C TRP A 118 -4.50 -20.35 22.62
N ILE A 119 -4.73 -20.32 21.30
CA ILE A 119 -4.21 -19.27 20.42
C ILE A 119 -4.73 -17.88 20.82
N LEU A 120 -5.92 -17.79 21.40
CA LEU A 120 -6.53 -16.55 21.87
C LEU A 120 -6.19 -16.31 23.34
N ASP A 121 -6.10 -17.37 24.14
CA ASP A 121 -5.74 -17.26 25.56
C ASP A 121 -4.30 -16.81 25.78
N GLU A 122 -3.40 -17.27 24.92
CA GLU A 122 -1.96 -17.04 25.01
C GLU A 122 -1.45 -15.92 24.10
N HIS A 123 -2.31 -15.29 23.30
CA HIS A 123 -1.97 -14.14 22.47
C HIS A 123 -2.87 -12.94 22.81
N ARG A 124 -2.45 -12.18 23.82
CA ARG A 124 -3.25 -11.07 24.37
C ARG A 124 -2.51 -9.75 24.29
N LEU A 125 -3.25 -8.65 24.22
CA LEU A 125 -2.71 -7.31 24.48
C LEU A 125 -2.46 -7.13 26.00
N LYS A 126 -1.66 -6.13 26.38
CA LYS A 126 -1.37 -5.82 27.80
C LYS A 126 -2.60 -5.52 28.66
N ASP A 127 -3.69 -5.05 28.06
CA ASP A 127 -4.97 -4.83 28.74
C ASP A 127 -5.81 -6.10 28.93
N GLY A 128 -5.33 -7.25 28.40
CA GLY A 128 -5.97 -8.55 28.48
C GLY A 128 -6.78 -8.93 27.25
N THR A 129 -6.97 -8.03 26.29
CA THR A 129 -7.76 -8.27 25.06
C THR A 129 -7.21 -9.47 24.29
N ALA A 130 -8.05 -10.47 24.02
CA ALA A 130 -7.64 -11.65 23.24
C ALA A 130 -7.64 -11.31 21.74
N LEU A 131 -6.54 -11.59 21.06
CA LEU A 131 -6.36 -11.24 19.65
C LEU A 131 -5.86 -12.46 18.88
N ILE A 132 -6.44 -12.76 17.72
CA ILE A 132 -5.83 -13.77 16.85
C ILE A 132 -4.52 -13.24 16.24
N PRO A 133 -3.41 -13.99 16.29
CA PRO A 133 -2.17 -13.59 15.61
C PRO A 133 -2.36 -13.62 14.09
N GLY A 134 -1.60 -12.78 13.37
CA GLY A 134 -1.60 -12.77 11.90
C GLY A 134 -1.30 -14.14 11.29
N THR A 135 -0.44 -14.93 11.95
CA THR A 135 -0.09 -16.30 11.55
C THR A 135 -1.21 -17.31 11.73
N GLY A 136 -2.20 -17.03 12.60
CA GLY A 136 -3.41 -17.85 12.73
C GLY A 136 -4.21 -17.91 11.43
N TYR A 137 -4.25 -16.80 10.68
CA TYR A 137 -4.93 -16.74 9.38
C TYR A 137 -4.26 -17.56 8.29
N LEU A 138 -2.93 -17.74 8.35
CA LEU A 138 -2.22 -18.61 7.42
C LEU A 138 -2.59 -20.08 7.63
N GLU A 139 -2.72 -20.51 8.89
CA GLU A 139 -3.23 -21.85 9.18
C GLU A 139 -4.69 -22.00 8.78
N ILE A 140 -5.54 -21.00 9.04
CA ILE A 140 -6.95 -21.02 8.62
C ILE A 140 -7.07 -21.18 7.11
N ALA A 141 -6.32 -20.39 6.33
CA ALA A 141 -6.32 -20.44 4.87
C ALA A 141 -5.95 -21.85 4.35
N ARG A 142 -4.86 -22.39 4.91
CA ARG A 142 -4.35 -23.72 4.57
C ARG A 142 -5.34 -24.83 4.96
N ALA A 143 -5.88 -24.78 6.17
CA ALA A 143 -6.85 -25.75 6.68
C ALA A 143 -8.14 -25.72 5.87
N ALA A 144 -8.63 -24.53 5.52
CA ALA A 144 -9.84 -24.34 4.71
C ALA A 144 -9.68 -24.98 3.32
N LEU A 145 -8.55 -24.76 2.65
CA LEU A 145 -8.31 -25.36 1.33
C LEU A 145 -8.21 -26.89 1.44
N GLN A 146 -7.39 -27.40 2.37
CA GLN A 146 -7.16 -28.84 2.52
C GLN A 146 -8.41 -29.60 2.98
N SER A 147 -9.24 -29.01 3.83
CA SER A 147 -10.48 -29.64 4.31
C SER A 147 -11.49 -29.81 3.19
N ALA A 148 -11.57 -28.90 2.23
CA ALA A 148 -12.50 -29.00 1.12
C ALA A 148 -11.97 -29.85 -0.02
N LEU A 149 -10.68 -29.72 -0.31
CA LEU A 149 -10.01 -30.34 -1.44
C LEU A 149 -8.69 -30.93 -0.95
N PRO A 150 -8.67 -32.22 -0.55
CA PRO A 150 -7.43 -32.87 -0.15
C PRO A 150 -6.48 -33.00 -1.36
N GLY A 151 -5.63 -32.00 -1.57
CA GLY A 151 -4.61 -31.99 -2.62
C GLY A 151 -3.30 -32.63 -2.18
N LYS A 152 -2.52 -33.11 -3.15
CA LYS A 152 -1.13 -33.59 -2.95
C LYS A 152 -0.07 -32.55 -3.33
N GLY A 153 -0.47 -31.32 -3.66
CA GLY A 153 0.42 -30.24 -4.08
C GLY A 153 0.89 -29.35 -2.92
N THR A 154 1.84 -28.48 -3.20
CA THR A 154 2.30 -27.42 -2.30
C THR A 154 1.18 -26.40 -2.12
N ILE A 155 0.87 -26.03 -0.88
CA ILE A 155 -0.11 -24.97 -0.62
C ILE A 155 0.58 -23.63 -0.81
N GLN A 156 -0.07 -22.75 -1.57
CA GLN A 156 0.37 -21.40 -1.83
C GLN A 156 -0.71 -20.42 -1.35
N ILE A 157 -0.29 -19.40 -0.60
CA ILE A 157 -1.15 -18.28 -0.18
C ILE A 157 -0.54 -17.01 -0.78
N GLU A 158 -1.33 -16.19 -1.46
CA GLU A 158 -0.87 -14.98 -2.14
C GLU A 158 -1.72 -13.77 -1.78
N ASN A 159 -1.06 -12.60 -1.77
CA ASN A 159 -1.68 -11.30 -1.53
C ASN A 159 -2.58 -11.29 -0.29
N LEU A 160 -2.12 -11.91 0.81
CA LEU A 160 -2.87 -11.93 2.05
C LEU A 160 -2.72 -10.57 2.75
N LEU A 161 -3.84 -9.88 2.95
CA LEU A 161 -3.92 -8.53 3.50
C LEU A 161 -4.67 -8.55 4.83
N PHE A 162 -4.10 -7.90 5.84
CA PHE A 162 -4.78 -7.66 7.12
C PHE A 162 -5.55 -6.34 7.05
N LEU A 163 -6.87 -6.42 7.03
CA LEU A 163 -7.76 -5.25 6.99
C LEU A 163 -8.02 -4.69 8.39
N SER A 164 -8.21 -5.59 9.36
CA SER A 164 -8.57 -5.24 10.72
C SER A 164 -8.22 -6.36 11.70
N PRO A 165 -7.87 -6.04 12.96
CA PRO A 165 -7.66 -7.04 14.00
C PRO A 165 -8.96 -7.77 14.37
N LEU A 166 -8.86 -9.04 14.77
CA LEU A 166 -9.97 -9.82 15.33
C LEU A 166 -9.75 -10.03 16.83
N ASP A 167 -10.33 -9.13 17.62
CA ASP A 167 -10.50 -9.26 19.05
C ASP A 167 -11.66 -10.22 19.41
N VAL A 168 -11.45 -11.04 20.44
CA VAL A 168 -12.42 -12.05 20.89
C VAL A 168 -12.51 -12.03 22.41
N ASP A 169 -12.95 -10.92 23.01
CA ASP A 169 -13.13 -10.86 24.47
C ASP A 169 -14.34 -11.67 24.95
N THR A 170 -15.34 -11.79 24.08
CA THR A 170 -16.49 -12.69 24.22
C THR A 170 -16.54 -13.65 23.05
N PRO A 171 -17.13 -14.85 23.23
CA PRO A 171 -17.26 -15.80 22.14
C PRO A 171 -17.90 -15.17 20.89
N ARG A 172 -17.27 -15.38 19.74
CA ARG A 172 -17.65 -14.72 18.47
C ARG A 172 -17.64 -15.72 17.33
N GLN A 173 -18.65 -15.66 16.46
CA GLN A 173 -18.64 -16.45 15.23
C GLN A 173 -17.63 -15.88 14.24
N VAL A 174 -16.90 -16.78 13.59
CA VAL A 174 -15.91 -16.48 12.55
C VAL A 174 -16.26 -17.27 11.31
N ARG A 175 -16.35 -16.57 10.19
CA ARG A 175 -16.60 -17.10 8.85
C ARG A 175 -15.33 -17.13 8.05
N VAL A 176 -15.03 -18.28 7.48
CA VAL A 176 -13.97 -18.44 6.48
C VAL A 176 -14.62 -18.81 5.16
N MET A 177 -14.32 -18.07 4.11
CA MET A 177 -14.90 -18.28 2.80
C MET A 177 -13.82 -18.46 1.75
N LEU A 178 -13.98 -19.51 0.93
CA LEU A 178 -13.20 -19.76 -0.28
C LEU A 178 -14.11 -19.67 -1.49
N GLU A 179 -13.90 -18.67 -2.34
CA GLU A 179 -14.61 -18.51 -3.60
C GLU A 179 -13.72 -18.98 -4.76
N PRO A 180 -14.17 -19.91 -5.61
CA PRO A 180 -13.37 -20.38 -6.74
C PRO A 180 -13.05 -19.24 -7.70
N ARG A 181 -11.78 -19.15 -8.11
CA ARG A 181 -11.31 -18.29 -9.21
C ARG A 181 -10.99 -19.11 -10.46
N ASP A 182 -10.36 -20.27 -10.27
CA ASP A 182 -10.08 -21.30 -11.28
C ASP A 182 -10.03 -22.69 -10.62
N ASP A 183 -9.62 -23.73 -11.36
CA ASP A 183 -9.66 -25.14 -10.92
C ASP A 183 -8.82 -25.44 -9.66
N GLN A 184 -7.84 -24.58 -9.29
CA GLN A 184 -6.95 -24.80 -8.14
C GLN A 184 -6.78 -23.57 -7.26
N THR A 185 -7.37 -22.42 -7.63
CA THR A 185 -7.18 -21.12 -6.97
C THR A 185 -8.48 -20.58 -6.41
N TYR A 186 -8.44 -20.14 -5.16
CA TYR A 186 -9.58 -19.65 -4.41
C TYR A 186 -9.29 -18.28 -3.81
N GLN A 187 -10.24 -17.36 -3.93
CA GLN A 187 -10.25 -16.14 -3.15
C GLN A 187 -10.60 -16.48 -1.69
N LEU A 188 -9.75 -16.07 -0.76
CA LEU A 188 -9.96 -16.21 0.67
C LEU A 188 -10.55 -14.93 1.27
N SER A 189 -11.54 -15.09 2.14
CA SER A 189 -12.03 -14.07 3.07
C SER A 189 -12.20 -14.68 4.46
N VAL A 190 -11.82 -13.93 5.50
CA VAL A 190 -12.08 -14.28 6.91
C VAL A 190 -12.76 -13.11 7.60
N ALA A 191 -13.95 -13.35 8.15
CA ALA A 191 -14.77 -12.34 8.80
C ALA A 191 -15.24 -12.81 10.17
N SER A 192 -15.61 -11.88 11.05
CA SER A 192 -16.28 -12.20 12.32
C SER A 192 -17.61 -11.50 12.48
N GLU A 193 -18.48 -12.07 13.30
CA GLU A 193 -19.78 -11.49 13.61
C GLU A 193 -19.65 -10.31 14.59
N ARG A 194 -20.29 -9.19 14.25
CA ARG A 194 -20.43 -7.98 15.06
C ARG A 194 -21.91 -7.58 15.11
N ASP A 195 -22.27 -6.65 16.00
CA ASP A 195 -23.66 -6.19 16.20
C ASP A 195 -24.38 -5.71 14.92
N GLN A 196 -23.63 -5.34 13.88
CA GLN A 196 -24.15 -4.85 12.59
C GLN A 196 -23.79 -5.75 11.39
N GLY A 197 -23.45 -7.03 11.62
CA GLY A 197 -23.19 -8.02 10.56
C GLY A 197 -21.76 -8.57 10.56
N TRP A 198 -21.35 -9.11 9.41
CA TRP A 198 -20.02 -9.69 9.23
C TRP A 198 -18.97 -8.60 8.97
N HIS A 199 -17.88 -8.64 9.74
CA HIS A 199 -16.75 -7.72 9.64
C HIS A 199 -15.51 -8.44 9.11
N GLU A 200 -15.02 -8.01 7.95
CA GLU A 200 -13.87 -8.62 7.27
C GLU A 200 -12.54 -8.26 7.96
N HIS A 201 -11.71 -9.28 8.18
CA HIS A 201 -10.41 -9.17 8.83
C HIS A 201 -9.26 -9.43 7.87
N VAL A 202 -9.42 -10.44 7.00
CA VAL A 202 -8.37 -10.87 6.07
C VAL A 202 -8.96 -11.14 4.70
N LEU A 203 -8.25 -10.69 3.67
CA LEU A 203 -8.45 -11.10 2.28
C LEU A 203 -7.18 -11.73 1.74
N GLY A 204 -7.30 -12.66 0.82
CA GLY A 204 -6.14 -13.22 0.12
C GLY A 204 -6.53 -14.18 -0.99
N THR A 205 -5.57 -14.93 -1.48
CA THR A 205 -5.77 -16.02 -2.42
C THR A 205 -5.07 -17.27 -1.90
N VAL A 206 -5.68 -18.43 -2.03
CA VAL A 206 -5.09 -19.71 -1.64
C VAL A 206 -5.24 -20.72 -2.77
N SER A 207 -4.19 -21.47 -3.06
CA SER A 207 -4.17 -22.43 -4.16
C SER A 207 -3.26 -23.63 -3.89
N TYR A 208 -3.40 -24.66 -4.71
CA TYR A 208 -2.38 -25.69 -4.86
C TYR A 208 -1.42 -25.36 -6.00
N SER A 209 -0.14 -25.58 -5.76
CA SER A 209 0.94 -25.46 -6.74
C SER A 209 1.64 -26.79 -6.93
N GLU A 210 1.96 -27.11 -8.18
CA GLU A 210 2.74 -28.30 -8.56
C GLU A 210 4.26 -28.05 -8.52
N MET A 211 4.70 -26.87 -8.07
CA MET A 211 6.13 -26.56 -8.02
C MET A 211 6.86 -27.51 -7.07
N PRO A 212 8.00 -28.09 -7.48
CA PRO A 212 8.80 -28.91 -6.59
C PRO A 212 9.34 -28.07 -5.43
N GLY A 213 9.54 -28.73 -4.28
CA GLY A 213 10.20 -28.11 -3.14
C GLY A 213 11.63 -27.67 -3.49
N PRO A 214 12.11 -26.55 -2.92
CA PRO A 214 13.45 -26.06 -3.20
C PRO A 214 14.53 -26.97 -2.59
N GLU A 215 15.76 -26.82 -3.10
CA GLU A 215 16.92 -27.58 -2.60
C GLU A 215 17.23 -27.23 -1.13
N PRO A 216 17.70 -28.21 -0.32
CA PRO A 216 18.09 -27.96 1.06
C PRO A 216 19.16 -26.87 1.19
N VAL A 217 19.01 -26.03 2.22
CA VAL A 217 19.90 -24.91 2.52
C VAL A 217 20.95 -25.33 3.55
N LEU A 218 22.22 -24.99 3.29
CA LEU A 218 23.31 -25.26 4.23
C LEU A 218 23.30 -24.25 5.38
N ILE A 219 22.71 -24.63 6.51
CA ILE A 219 22.56 -23.78 7.72
C ILE A 219 23.89 -23.17 8.17
N ASP A 220 24.99 -23.93 8.11
CA ASP A 220 26.31 -23.43 8.50
C ASP A 220 26.81 -22.26 7.63
N ARG A 221 26.40 -22.18 6.35
CA ARG A 221 26.72 -21.03 5.50
C ARG A 221 25.99 -19.77 5.97
N ILE A 222 24.74 -19.91 6.43
CA ILE A 222 23.98 -18.79 6.98
C ILE A 222 24.62 -18.33 8.30
N ARG A 223 24.96 -19.27 9.19
CA ARG A 223 25.67 -18.96 10.45
C ARG A 223 26.98 -18.21 10.24
N GLN A 224 27.75 -18.56 9.21
CA GLN A 224 28.97 -17.84 8.88
C GLN A 224 28.72 -16.37 8.49
N ARG A 225 27.59 -16.07 7.84
CA ARG A 225 27.17 -14.69 7.54
C ARG A 225 26.49 -13.99 8.72
N CYS A 226 26.07 -14.75 9.73
CA CYS A 226 25.42 -14.27 10.95
C CYS A 226 26.29 -14.52 12.20
N PRO A 227 27.46 -13.86 12.32
CA PRO A 227 28.43 -14.18 13.38
C PRO A 227 28.02 -13.71 14.77
N TYR A 228 27.06 -12.78 14.89
CA TYR A 228 26.70 -12.19 16.16
C TYR A 228 25.61 -13.02 16.86
N GLN A 229 25.97 -13.68 17.95
CA GLN A 229 25.00 -14.41 18.77
C GLN A 229 24.31 -13.43 19.73
N GLY A 230 22.99 -13.32 19.63
CA GLY A 230 22.19 -12.49 20.52
C GLY A 230 21.47 -13.32 21.59
N VAL A 231 21.06 -12.65 22.66
CA VAL A 231 20.12 -13.21 23.64
C VAL A 231 18.71 -13.05 23.07
N PRO A 232 17.86 -14.09 23.06
CA PRO A 232 16.45 -13.94 22.68
C PRO A 232 15.77 -12.90 23.57
N THR A 233 15.32 -11.79 22.99
CA THR A 233 14.44 -10.83 23.66
C THR A 233 13.04 -10.96 23.09
N HIS A 234 12.11 -11.42 23.93
CA HIS A 234 10.71 -11.71 23.57
C HIS A 234 9.71 -10.70 24.11
N GLN A 235 10.17 -9.74 24.90
CA GLN A 235 9.29 -8.74 25.47
C GLN A 235 9.02 -7.66 24.44
N VAL A 236 7.90 -7.82 23.73
CA VAL A 236 7.21 -6.70 23.10
C VAL A 236 6.39 -6.04 24.19
N ASP A 237 6.60 -4.75 24.39
CA ASP A 237 6.01 -3.98 25.49
C ASP A 237 4.48 -3.81 25.41
N TYR A 238 3.78 -4.56 24.56
CA TYR A 238 2.34 -4.41 24.31
C TYR A 238 1.58 -5.74 24.17
N LEU A 239 2.29 -6.87 24.04
CA LEU A 239 1.71 -8.20 23.96
C LEU A 239 2.07 -9.00 25.21
N LEU A 240 1.08 -9.75 25.70
CA LEU A 240 1.21 -10.75 26.74
C LEU A 240 1.11 -12.13 26.07
N PHE A 241 2.28 -12.71 25.86
CA PHE A 241 2.43 -14.03 25.30
C PHE A 241 2.40 -15.13 26.36
N GLY A 242 1.67 -16.20 26.06
CA GLY A 242 1.65 -17.42 26.87
C GLY A 242 2.84 -18.36 26.60
N PRO A 243 2.89 -19.50 27.31
CA PRO A 243 3.98 -20.47 27.24
C PRO A 243 4.37 -20.93 25.82
N ARG A 244 3.43 -21.07 24.88
CA ARG A 244 3.70 -21.55 23.51
C ARG A 244 4.55 -20.58 22.68
N TRP A 245 4.51 -19.30 23.00
CA TRP A 245 5.30 -18.25 22.33
C TRP A 245 6.74 -18.14 22.87
N HIS A 246 7.07 -18.80 23.99
CA HIS A 246 8.43 -18.84 24.53
C HIS A 246 9.31 -19.90 23.82
N ASN A 247 9.36 -19.83 22.50
CA ASN A 247 9.92 -20.89 21.65
C ASN A 247 11.23 -20.54 20.93
N LEU A 248 11.66 -19.27 20.83
CA LEU A 248 12.99 -18.93 20.30
C LEU A 248 14.08 -19.26 21.33
N LYS A 249 15.04 -20.08 20.92
CA LYS A 249 16.16 -20.55 21.75
C LYS A 249 17.42 -19.72 21.56
N SER A 250 17.67 -19.26 20.34
CA SER A 250 18.85 -18.44 20.02
C SER A 250 18.65 -17.66 18.74
N ILE A 251 19.37 -16.54 18.60
CA ILE A 251 19.47 -15.78 17.36
C ILE A 251 20.94 -15.61 16.96
N HIS A 252 21.18 -15.72 15.66
CA HIS A 252 22.44 -15.40 15.01
C HIS A 252 22.15 -14.26 14.02
N GLN A 253 22.77 -13.11 14.21
CA GLN A 253 22.51 -11.91 13.43
C GLN A 253 23.70 -11.61 12.49
N GLY A 254 23.36 -11.28 11.24
CA GLY A 254 24.24 -10.73 10.21
C GLY A 254 23.92 -9.26 9.93
N VAL A 255 24.31 -8.76 8.76
CA VAL A 255 24.09 -7.34 8.39
C VAL A 255 22.61 -7.06 8.11
N ASN A 256 21.98 -7.83 7.21
CA ASN A 256 20.57 -7.68 6.80
C ASN A 256 19.79 -8.99 6.96
N GLU A 257 20.29 -9.90 7.79
CA GLU A 257 19.69 -11.23 7.97
C GLU A 257 19.85 -11.72 9.40
N VAL A 258 18.89 -12.54 9.84
CA VAL A 258 18.88 -13.23 11.13
C VAL A 258 18.56 -14.70 10.90
N LEU A 259 19.26 -15.56 11.64
CA LEU A 259 18.95 -16.97 11.77
C LEU A 259 18.51 -17.26 13.21
N GLY A 260 17.21 -17.50 13.40
CA GLY A 260 16.60 -17.89 14.66
C GLY A 260 16.49 -19.41 14.80
N ALA A 261 16.82 -19.94 15.99
CA ALA A 261 16.53 -21.33 16.34
C ALA A 261 15.25 -21.37 17.17
N LEU A 262 14.25 -22.13 16.71
CA LEU A 262 12.94 -22.23 17.36
C LEU A 262 12.67 -23.67 17.80
N GLU A 263 12.10 -23.82 18.97
CA GLU A 263 11.70 -25.10 19.53
C GLU A 263 10.47 -24.94 20.43
N LEU A 264 9.39 -25.64 20.05
CA LEU A 264 8.19 -25.77 20.87
C LEU A 264 8.45 -26.71 22.05
N ALA A 265 8.00 -26.32 23.24
CA ALA A 265 8.20 -27.13 24.45
C ALA A 265 7.47 -28.48 24.35
N ASP A 266 8.07 -29.53 24.93
CA ASP A 266 7.54 -30.91 24.85
C ASP A 266 6.10 -31.04 25.36
N SER A 267 5.68 -30.21 26.30
CA SER A 267 4.30 -30.18 26.82
C SER A 267 3.25 -29.75 25.79
N PHE A 268 3.68 -29.19 24.67
CA PHE A 268 2.83 -28.70 23.58
C PHE A 268 3.03 -29.50 22.28
N HIS A 269 3.75 -30.63 22.33
CA HIS A 269 4.02 -31.46 21.15
C HIS A 269 2.74 -31.89 20.42
N ASP A 270 1.68 -32.19 21.16
CA ASP A 270 0.40 -32.65 20.61
C ASP A 270 -0.27 -31.60 19.70
N ASP A 271 0.04 -30.30 19.86
CA ASP A 271 -0.50 -29.24 18.99
C ASP A 271 -0.05 -29.41 17.53
N LEU A 272 1.11 -30.05 17.29
CA LEU A 272 1.64 -30.29 15.94
C LEU A 272 0.80 -31.32 15.15
N ALA A 273 -0.07 -32.08 15.82
CA ALA A 273 -1.03 -32.96 15.15
C ALA A 273 -2.21 -32.18 14.57
N ASP A 274 -2.63 -31.11 15.25
CA ASP A 274 -3.79 -30.30 14.87
C ASP A 274 -3.42 -29.12 13.96
N TYR A 275 -2.20 -28.57 14.11
CA TYR A 275 -1.73 -27.38 13.39
C TYR A 275 -0.54 -27.71 12.49
N VAL A 276 -0.77 -27.70 11.16
CA VAL A 276 0.31 -27.93 10.19
C VAL A 276 1.25 -26.73 10.14
N ILE A 277 0.69 -25.52 10.19
CA ILE A 277 1.42 -24.29 10.47
C ILE A 277 1.13 -23.92 11.93
N HIS A 278 2.03 -24.27 12.84
CA HIS A 278 1.85 -23.95 14.26
C HIS A 278 1.93 -22.42 14.49
N PRO A 279 0.84 -21.73 14.90
CA PRO A 279 0.78 -20.27 14.89
C PRO A 279 1.84 -19.57 15.74
N ALA A 280 2.10 -20.06 16.96
CA ALA A 280 3.10 -19.47 17.86
C ALA A 280 4.55 -19.66 17.36
N LEU A 281 4.86 -20.78 16.71
CA LEU A 281 6.18 -21.02 16.13
C LEU A 281 6.38 -20.10 14.93
N LEU A 282 5.36 -19.98 14.07
CA LEU A 282 5.44 -19.11 12.90
C LEU A 282 5.54 -17.63 13.28
N ASP A 283 4.78 -17.20 14.30
CA ASP A 283 4.75 -15.79 14.73
C ASP A 283 6.14 -15.33 15.20
N ILE A 284 6.79 -16.16 16.02
CA ILE A 284 8.17 -15.93 16.45
C ILE A 284 9.17 -16.09 15.29
N ALA A 285 8.91 -17.01 14.36
CA ALA A 285 9.77 -17.20 13.20
C ALA A 285 9.78 -15.97 12.28
N THR A 286 8.63 -15.31 12.10
CA THR A 286 8.52 -14.09 11.30
C THR A 286 9.04 -12.85 12.04
N SER A 287 8.88 -12.79 13.36
CA SER A 287 9.28 -11.63 14.18
C SER A 287 10.73 -11.65 14.66
N CYS A 288 11.45 -12.78 14.57
CA CYS A 288 12.86 -12.81 14.98
C CYS A 288 13.77 -11.90 14.15
N GLY A 289 13.30 -11.39 13.01
CA GLY A 289 13.98 -10.37 12.21
C GLY A 289 13.75 -8.92 12.64
N MET A 290 12.88 -8.62 13.62
CA MET A 290 12.63 -7.25 14.08
C MET A 290 13.89 -6.46 14.49
N PRO A 291 14.93 -7.08 15.10
CA PRO A 291 16.20 -6.39 15.37
C PRO A 291 16.96 -5.88 14.13
N LEU A 292 16.57 -6.30 12.93
CA LEU A 292 17.12 -5.77 11.66
C LEU A 292 16.51 -4.41 11.28
N ILE A 293 15.36 -4.03 11.84
CA ILE A 293 14.68 -2.78 11.49
C ILE A 293 15.51 -1.61 12.03
N PRO A 294 15.89 -0.64 11.18
CA PRO A 294 16.66 0.53 11.62
C PRO A 294 15.96 1.28 12.75
N GLY A 295 16.67 1.48 13.86
CA GLY A 295 16.14 2.19 15.02
C GLY A 295 15.16 1.38 15.88
N TYR A 296 15.05 0.06 15.67
CA TYR A 296 14.32 -0.82 16.58
C TYR A 296 15.01 -0.86 17.95
N THR A 297 14.24 -0.58 18.99
CA THR A 297 14.64 -0.80 20.38
C THR A 297 13.54 -1.63 21.06
N THR A 298 13.90 -2.41 22.08
CA THR A 298 12.92 -3.19 22.87
C THR A 298 11.86 -2.32 23.55
N ASP A 299 12.20 -1.04 23.76
CA ASP A 299 11.39 -0.05 24.44
C ASP A 299 10.59 0.84 23.45
N ALA A 300 10.70 0.57 22.14
CA ALA A 300 10.02 1.28 21.08
C ALA A 300 9.22 0.30 20.19
N PRO A 301 8.42 0.85 19.26
CA PRO A 301 6.98 0.74 19.12
C PRO A 301 6.42 -0.64 18.71
N PHE A 302 5.12 -0.80 18.95
CA PHE A 302 4.31 -1.93 18.50
C PHE A 302 4.26 -2.04 16.97
N TYR A 303 4.63 -3.19 16.41
CA TYR A 303 4.45 -3.48 14.98
C TYR A 303 3.31 -4.46 14.78
N VAL A 304 2.53 -4.26 13.72
CA VAL A 304 1.44 -5.16 13.33
C VAL A 304 1.67 -5.71 11.92
N PRO A 305 1.28 -6.98 11.66
CA PRO A 305 1.21 -7.53 10.31
C PRO A 305 0.32 -6.69 9.40
N LEU A 306 0.81 -6.35 8.20
CA LEU A 306 0.04 -5.65 7.16
C LEU A 306 -0.28 -6.58 5.99
N SER A 307 0.71 -7.36 5.53
CA SER A 307 0.50 -8.28 4.43
C SER A 307 1.53 -9.41 4.34
N TYR A 308 1.14 -10.47 3.63
CA TYR A 308 2.05 -11.46 3.06
C TYR A 308 1.85 -11.45 1.55
N LYS A 309 2.89 -11.12 0.78
CA LYS A 309 2.78 -11.19 -0.69
C LYS A 309 2.63 -12.63 -1.17
N ARG A 310 3.44 -13.55 -0.65
CA ARG A 310 3.34 -14.96 -0.99
C ARG A 310 3.91 -15.85 0.10
N VAL A 311 3.20 -16.93 0.43
CA VAL A 311 3.62 -18.00 1.34
C VAL A 311 3.52 -19.32 0.58
N ARG A 312 4.57 -20.12 0.59
CA ARG A 312 4.62 -21.46 0.00
C ARG A 312 4.98 -22.47 1.08
N LEU A 313 4.07 -23.41 1.33
CA LEU A 313 4.21 -24.44 2.37
C LEU A 313 4.51 -25.79 1.72
N TYR A 314 5.73 -26.28 1.91
CA TYR A 314 6.21 -27.54 1.33
C TYR A 314 6.03 -28.71 2.29
N GLN A 315 6.15 -28.48 3.60
CA GLN A 315 6.07 -29.52 4.64
C GLN A 315 5.41 -28.97 5.92
N PRO A 316 4.86 -29.83 6.79
CA PRO A 316 4.39 -29.42 8.11
C PRO A 316 5.52 -28.83 8.97
N VAL A 317 5.18 -27.86 9.82
CA VAL A 317 6.12 -27.27 10.77
C VAL A 317 6.50 -28.30 11.85
N PRO A 318 7.79 -28.66 12.01
CA PRO A 318 8.24 -29.59 13.04
C PRO A 318 8.40 -28.88 14.40
N GLN A 319 8.57 -29.68 15.46
CA GLN A 319 8.81 -29.16 16.81
C GLN A 319 10.06 -28.28 16.92
N ARG A 320 11.10 -28.58 16.13
CA ARG A 320 12.38 -27.86 16.09
C ARG A 320 12.68 -27.41 14.67
N MET A 321 12.94 -26.12 14.49
CA MET A 321 13.21 -25.53 13.19
C MET A 321 14.15 -24.33 13.27
N TRP A 322 14.62 -23.88 12.12
CA TRP A 322 15.31 -22.62 11.93
C TRP A 322 14.43 -21.65 11.16
N SER A 323 14.48 -20.38 11.53
CA SER A 323 13.93 -19.28 10.73
C SER A 323 15.07 -18.43 10.20
N HIS A 324 15.19 -18.35 8.87
CA HIS A 324 16.12 -17.45 8.21
C HIS A 324 15.35 -16.24 7.67
N VAL A 325 15.48 -15.11 8.36
CA VAL A 325 14.80 -13.85 8.03
C VAL A 325 15.78 -12.90 7.35
N ARG A 326 15.37 -12.29 6.25
CA ARG A 326 16.15 -11.30 5.50
C ARG A 326 15.35 -10.02 5.39
N TYR A 327 15.92 -8.90 5.85
CA TYR A 327 15.27 -7.60 5.78
C TYR A 327 15.33 -7.05 4.37
N LEU A 328 14.16 -6.73 3.81
CA LEU A 328 14.02 -6.07 2.51
C LEU A 328 14.04 -4.57 2.75
N ASN A 329 15.24 -3.97 2.70
CA ASN A 329 15.40 -2.54 2.90
C ASN A 329 14.74 -1.78 1.74
N ASP A 330 13.54 -1.25 1.98
CA ASP A 330 12.87 -0.32 1.07
C ASP A 330 13.28 1.13 1.33
N GLY A 331 13.91 1.43 2.47
CA GLY A 331 14.64 2.66 2.77
C GLY A 331 13.85 3.99 2.73
N HIS A 332 12.55 3.92 2.41
CA HIS A 332 11.66 5.07 2.22
C HIS A 332 10.74 5.32 3.44
N SER A 333 10.71 4.41 4.42
CA SER A 333 9.72 4.47 5.51
C SER A 333 10.28 4.85 6.89
N GLY A 334 11.58 5.05 7.07
CA GLY A 334 12.16 5.41 8.38
C GLY A 334 11.84 4.41 9.50
N GLY A 335 11.59 3.14 9.16
CA GLY A 335 11.11 2.10 10.07
C GLY A 335 9.61 2.16 10.36
N GLU A 336 8.80 2.97 9.65
CA GLU A 336 7.33 2.95 9.74
C GLU A 336 6.74 1.69 9.12
N ILE A 337 7.30 1.22 8.01
CA ILE A 337 6.95 -0.04 7.37
C ILE A 337 8.25 -0.83 7.23
N ALA A 338 8.18 -2.13 7.46
CA ALA A 338 9.31 -3.04 7.33
C ALA A 338 8.85 -4.29 6.57
N ALA A 339 9.66 -4.75 5.62
CA ALA A 339 9.39 -5.94 4.83
C ALA A 339 10.49 -6.99 5.01
N PHE A 340 10.12 -8.26 4.97
CA PHE A 340 11.05 -9.38 5.17
C PHE A 340 10.77 -10.53 4.21
N ASP A 341 11.83 -11.17 3.73
CA ASP A 341 11.72 -12.55 3.25
C ASP A 341 12.06 -13.51 4.38
N VAL A 342 11.27 -14.59 4.53
CA VAL A 342 11.48 -15.60 5.56
C VAL A 342 11.56 -16.99 4.92
N THR A 343 12.59 -17.75 5.30
CA THR A 343 12.72 -19.16 4.91
C THR A 343 12.75 -20.01 6.17
N LEU A 344 11.80 -20.94 6.31
CA LEU A 344 11.74 -21.88 7.42
C LEU A 344 12.45 -23.17 7.02
N LEU A 345 13.34 -23.67 7.88
CA LEU A 345 14.17 -24.84 7.62
C LEU A 345 14.02 -25.85 8.75
N ASP A 346 14.02 -27.14 8.42
CA ASP A 346 14.15 -28.19 9.42
C ASP A 346 15.57 -28.20 10.02
N VAL A 347 15.82 -29.10 10.98
CA VAL A 347 17.15 -29.22 11.62
C VAL A 347 18.27 -29.64 10.65
N ASN A 348 17.93 -30.18 9.48
CA ASN A 348 18.87 -30.64 8.45
C ASN A 348 19.02 -29.63 7.29
N GLY A 349 18.24 -28.55 7.27
CA GLY A 349 18.25 -27.53 6.22
C GLY A 349 17.22 -27.76 5.11
N ALA A 350 16.34 -28.77 5.19
CA ALA A 350 15.23 -28.92 4.26
C ALA A 350 14.25 -27.76 4.44
N VAL A 351 13.77 -27.19 3.32
CA VAL A 351 12.88 -26.04 3.36
C VAL A 351 11.45 -26.48 3.68
N ILE A 352 10.92 -25.97 4.78
CA ILE A 352 9.55 -26.21 5.26
C ILE A 352 8.59 -25.26 4.56
N ALA A 353 8.93 -23.97 4.55
CA ALA A 353 8.14 -22.92 3.94
C ALA A 353 9.01 -21.73 3.49
N GLU A 354 8.53 -21.02 2.49
CA GLU A 354 9.06 -19.73 2.06
C GLU A 354 7.98 -18.66 2.14
N ILE A 355 8.35 -17.49 2.65
CA ILE A 355 7.51 -16.31 2.74
C ILE A 355 8.25 -15.20 2.01
N ASP A 356 7.64 -14.71 0.93
CA ASP A 356 8.12 -13.55 0.20
C ASP A 356 7.41 -12.31 0.74
N GLU A 357 8.19 -11.26 1.02
CA GLU A 357 7.68 -9.91 1.33
C GLU A 357 6.56 -9.90 2.39
N PHE A 358 6.89 -10.39 3.58
CA PHE A 358 6.09 -10.19 4.79
C PHE A 358 6.25 -8.75 5.27
N THR A 359 5.17 -7.98 5.23
CA THR A 359 5.19 -6.56 5.57
C THR A 359 4.54 -6.32 6.92
N ILE A 360 5.20 -5.53 7.77
CA ILE A 360 4.70 -5.05 9.06
C ILE A 360 4.72 -3.53 9.12
N LYS A 361 3.79 -2.94 9.86
CA LYS A 361 3.70 -1.50 10.07
C LYS A 361 3.90 -1.15 11.55
N ARG A 362 4.72 -0.13 11.80
CA ARG A 362 4.92 0.53 13.08
C ARG A 362 3.68 1.31 13.48
N MET A 363 3.18 1.07 14.67
CA MET A 363 2.07 1.80 15.27
C MET A 363 2.61 2.90 16.19
N THR A 364 2.12 4.12 16.00
CA THR A 364 2.46 5.29 16.83
C THR A 364 1.53 5.46 18.05
N ASN A 365 0.33 4.86 18.02
CA ASN A 365 -0.59 4.81 19.15
C ASN A 365 -1.21 3.39 19.28
N PRO A 366 -0.91 2.63 20.35
CA PRO A 366 -1.49 1.31 20.61
C PRO A 366 -3.00 1.35 20.86
N ASP A 367 -3.52 2.44 21.47
CA ASP A 367 -4.96 2.63 21.70
C ASP A 367 -5.73 2.78 20.38
N ALA A 368 -5.05 2.97 19.24
CA ALA A 368 -5.67 2.94 17.93
C ALA A 368 -6.08 1.52 17.49
N LEU A 369 -5.54 0.43 18.06
CA LEU A 369 -6.07 -0.92 17.82
C LEU A 369 -7.45 -1.08 18.47
N ILE A 370 -7.58 -0.61 19.71
CA ILE A 370 -8.80 -0.66 20.51
C ILE A 370 -9.79 0.41 20.01
N GLY A 371 -9.28 1.58 19.63
CA GLY A 371 -10.02 2.70 19.06
C GLY A 371 -10.45 2.46 17.63
N ALA A 372 -9.76 1.65 16.83
CA ALA A 372 -10.28 1.16 15.54
C ALA A 372 -11.37 0.10 15.75
N ALA A 373 -11.28 -0.70 16.82
CA ALA A 373 -12.32 -1.65 17.22
C ALA A 373 -13.58 -0.96 17.79
N VAL A 374 -13.47 0.22 18.40
CA VAL A 374 -14.61 0.99 18.97
C VAL A 374 -15.06 2.16 18.09
N SER A 375 -14.19 2.76 17.27
CA SER A 375 -14.55 3.80 16.29
C SER A 375 -14.94 3.23 14.93
N GLY A 376 -14.83 1.90 14.75
CA GLY A 376 -15.57 1.14 13.76
C GLY A 376 -17.10 1.16 14.00
N ALA A 377 -17.55 1.73 15.13
CA ALA A 377 -18.97 1.90 15.47
C ALA A 377 -19.73 2.95 14.62
N THR A 378 -19.10 3.51 13.59
CA THR A 378 -19.81 4.16 12.47
C THR A 378 -19.34 3.62 11.12
N ALA A 379 -19.07 2.32 11.01
CA ALA A 379 -19.12 1.64 9.72
C ALA A 379 -20.59 1.64 9.26
N ARG A 380 -20.99 2.75 8.63
CA ARG A 380 -22.29 2.90 7.99
C ARG A 380 -22.54 1.70 7.10
N GLN A 381 -23.77 1.18 7.20
CA GLN A 381 -24.47 0.60 6.06
C GLN A 381 -24.33 1.57 4.86
N SER A 382 -23.33 1.36 4.02
CA SER A 382 -23.40 1.79 2.64
C SER A 382 -22.74 0.70 1.81
N SER A 383 -23.55 -0.19 1.28
CA SER A 383 -23.19 -0.87 0.05
C SER A 383 -22.66 0.18 -0.94
N SER A 384 -21.50 -0.07 -1.54
CA SER A 384 -21.03 0.79 -2.62
C SER A 384 -22.13 0.80 -3.68
N PRO A 385 -22.63 1.97 -4.11
CA PRO A 385 -23.70 2.04 -5.11
C PRO A 385 -23.36 1.27 -6.40
N LEU A 386 -22.07 1.14 -6.71
CA LEU A 386 -21.57 0.32 -7.83
C LEU A 386 -21.75 -1.18 -7.62
N LEU A 387 -21.58 -1.66 -6.38
CA LEU A 387 -21.79 -3.06 -6.02
C LEU A 387 -23.27 -3.44 -6.11
N ASP A 388 -24.18 -2.55 -5.69
CA ASP A 388 -25.63 -2.76 -5.81
C ASP A 388 -26.10 -2.74 -7.27
N LEU A 389 -25.58 -1.81 -8.07
CA LEU A 389 -25.86 -1.77 -9.50
C LEU A 389 -25.31 -3.02 -10.22
N ALA A 390 -24.10 -3.45 -9.89
CA ALA A 390 -23.51 -4.67 -10.45
C ALA A 390 -24.29 -5.94 -10.07
N ARG A 391 -24.85 -6.01 -8.87
CA ARG A 391 -25.71 -7.13 -8.44
C ARG A 391 -27.05 -7.19 -9.16
N GLY A 392 -27.67 -6.04 -9.41
CA GLY A 392 -28.98 -5.98 -10.05
C GLY A 392 -28.96 -6.11 -11.58
N VAL A 393 -27.90 -5.61 -12.23
CA VAL A 393 -27.84 -5.50 -13.70
C VAL A 393 -26.48 -5.85 -14.30
N GLY A 394 -25.55 -6.48 -13.57
CA GLY A 394 -24.24 -6.89 -14.08
C GLY A 394 -24.28 -8.07 -15.06
N ILE A 395 -23.19 -8.27 -15.82
CA ILE A 395 -23.01 -9.38 -16.75
C ILE A 395 -22.79 -10.67 -15.94
N THR A 396 -23.59 -11.71 -16.20
CA THR A 396 -23.38 -13.04 -15.61
C THR A 396 -22.20 -13.79 -16.28
N PRO A 397 -21.55 -14.76 -15.61
CA PRO A 397 -20.52 -15.61 -16.22
C PRO A 397 -20.95 -16.25 -17.54
N GLU A 398 -22.18 -16.77 -17.60
CA GLU A 398 -22.75 -17.40 -18.79
C GLU A 398 -22.94 -16.39 -19.93
N GLU A 399 -23.44 -15.19 -19.64
CA GLU A 399 -23.55 -14.12 -20.63
C GLU A 399 -22.18 -13.65 -21.10
N GLY A 400 -21.21 -13.55 -20.19
CA GLY A 400 -19.82 -13.22 -20.49
C GLY A 400 -19.19 -14.20 -21.48
N ALA A 401 -19.33 -15.51 -21.23
CA ALA A 401 -18.86 -16.55 -22.14
C ALA A 401 -19.52 -16.44 -23.53
N GLN A 402 -20.85 -16.23 -23.58
CA GLN A 402 -21.56 -16.05 -24.85
C GLN A 402 -21.13 -14.77 -25.60
N VAL A 403 -20.84 -13.68 -24.88
CA VAL A 403 -20.33 -12.44 -25.47
C VAL A 403 -18.93 -12.68 -26.02
N PHE A 404 -18.07 -13.36 -25.29
CA PHE A 404 -16.72 -13.68 -25.73
C PHE A 404 -16.73 -14.55 -27.00
N ASP A 405 -17.58 -15.59 -27.05
CA ASP A 405 -17.76 -16.43 -28.24
C ASP A 405 -18.22 -15.61 -29.45
N ARG A 406 -19.14 -14.66 -29.26
CA ARG A 406 -19.59 -13.75 -30.33
C ARG A 406 -18.48 -12.83 -30.79
N VAL A 407 -17.65 -12.32 -29.88
CA VAL A 407 -16.48 -11.49 -30.19
C VAL A 407 -15.48 -12.28 -31.03
N LEU A 408 -15.20 -13.53 -30.68
CA LEU A 408 -14.29 -14.39 -31.45
C LEU A 408 -14.86 -14.81 -32.82
N ALA A 409 -16.18 -15.02 -32.90
CA ALA A 409 -16.86 -15.39 -34.13
C ALA A 409 -17.05 -14.22 -35.12
N SER A 410 -16.68 -13.00 -34.73
CA SER A 410 -16.89 -11.79 -35.51
C SER A 410 -15.59 -11.03 -35.73
N ARG A 411 -15.54 -10.20 -36.79
CA ARG A 411 -14.42 -9.28 -37.05
C ARG A 411 -14.83 -7.86 -36.77
N PHE A 412 -15.28 -7.59 -35.54
CA PHE A 412 -15.50 -6.21 -35.10
C PHE A 412 -14.15 -5.54 -34.83
N GLY A 413 -14.11 -4.20 -34.87
CA GLY A 413 -12.87 -3.41 -34.89
C GLY A 413 -11.96 -3.58 -33.68
N SER A 414 -10.95 -2.71 -33.55
CA SER A 414 -9.92 -2.75 -32.50
C SER A 414 -10.45 -2.69 -31.07
N GLN A 415 -11.70 -2.29 -30.85
CA GLN A 415 -12.27 -2.16 -29.51
C GLN A 415 -13.74 -2.53 -29.49
N ILE A 416 -14.13 -3.31 -28.50
CA ILE A 416 -15.50 -3.75 -28.24
C ILE A 416 -15.81 -3.48 -26.77
N ILE A 417 -16.97 -2.93 -26.49
CA ILE A 417 -17.45 -2.72 -25.13
C ILE A 417 -18.61 -3.69 -24.86
N ALA A 418 -18.40 -4.59 -23.91
CA ALA A 418 -19.42 -5.52 -23.44
C ALA A 418 -20.06 -4.95 -22.17
N SER A 419 -21.34 -4.61 -22.21
CA SER A 419 -22.06 -4.06 -21.06
C SER A 419 -23.51 -4.53 -21.05
N SER A 420 -23.97 -4.99 -19.89
CA SER A 420 -25.39 -5.28 -19.59
C SER A 420 -26.19 -4.01 -19.29
N VAL A 421 -25.51 -2.88 -19.07
CA VAL A 421 -26.11 -1.56 -18.83
C VAL A 421 -25.77 -0.61 -19.97
N GLU A 422 -26.71 0.26 -20.33
CA GLU A 422 -26.50 1.28 -21.36
C GLU A 422 -25.35 2.23 -20.96
N LEU A 423 -24.41 2.47 -21.87
CA LEU A 423 -23.16 3.18 -21.59
C LEU A 423 -23.38 4.64 -21.17
N GLY A 424 -24.38 5.32 -21.74
CA GLY A 424 -24.80 6.66 -21.34
C GLY A 424 -25.33 6.70 -19.91
N ALA A 425 -26.10 5.70 -19.48
CA ALA A 425 -26.57 5.54 -18.11
C ALA A 425 -25.42 5.27 -17.13
N LEU A 426 -24.50 4.36 -17.48
CA LEU A 426 -23.28 4.11 -16.70
C LEU A 426 -22.43 5.37 -16.54
N LYS A 427 -22.22 6.13 -17.62
CA LYS A 427 -21.44 7.36 -17.60
C LYS A 427 -22.07 8.44 -16.71
N LYS A 428 -23.40 8.54 -16.69
CA LYS A 428 -24.13 9.43 -15.77
C LYS A 428 -24.01 8.96 -14.32
N PHE A 429 -24.06 7.65 -14.09
CA PHE A 429 -23.92 7.04 -12.77
C PHE A 429 -22.52 7.24 -12.18
N THR A 430 -21.47 6.97 -12.96
CA THR A 430 -20.09 7.23 -12.52
C THR A 430 -19.81 8.72 -12.37
N ALA A 431 -20.36 9.58 -13.24
CA ALA A 431 -20.31 11.03 -13.05
C ALA A 431 -20.98 11.45 -11.73
N HIS A 432 -22.14 10.88 -11.38
CA HIS A 432 -22.81 11.14 -10.11
C HIS A 432 -21.98 10.66 -8.90
N LEU A 433 -21.31 9.51 -8.99
CA LEU A 433 -20.39 9.04 -7.94
C LEU A 433 -19.11 9.85 -7.85
N ASN A 434 -18.62 10.38 -8.98
CA ASN A 434 -17.48 11.29 -9.03
C ASN A 434 -17.85 12.72 -8.59
N GLU A 435 -19.14 13.07 -8.60
CA GLU A 435 -19.72 14.31 -8.09
C GLU A 435 -20.17 14.18 -6.62
N ALA A 436 -20.41 12.96 -6.12
CA ALA A 436 -20.72 12.68 -4.73
C ALA A 436 -19.50 12.99 -3.86
N ASP A 437 -19.69 13.94 -2.96
CA ASP A 437 -18.67 14.50 -2.11
C ASP A 437 -18.18 13.46 -1.07
N PRO A 438 -16.87 13.12 -1.03
CA PRO A 438 -16.31 12.29 0.04
C PRO A 438 -16.52 12.91 1.44
N ALA A 439 -16.88 14.19 1.51
CA ALA A 439 -17.14 14.94 2.73
C ALA A 439 -18.56 14.75 3.34
N SER A 440 -19.40 13.87 2.79
CA SER A 440 -20.71 13.56 3.42
C SER A 440 -20.65 12.47 4.51
N ASP A 441 -19.46 11.99 4.86
CA ASP A 441 -19.24 11.01 5.94
C ASP A 441 -18.22 11.46 7.00
N SER A 442 -18.47 12.64 7.61
CA SER A 442 -18.08 12.92 9.00
C SER A 442 -18.72 14.24 9.44
N GLY A 443 -19.87 14.17 10.12
CA GLY A 443 -20.54 15.33 10.71
C GLY A 443 -19.87 15.90 11.95
N ILE A 444 -18.61 15.54 12.25
CA ILE A 444 -17.86 16.09 13.38
C ILE A 444 -16.50 16.53 12.86
N ARG A 445 -16.41 17.81 12.50
CA ARG A 445 -15.14 18.50 12.29
C ARG A 445 -14.54 18.77 13.69
N GLN A 446 -13.22 18.68 13.82
CA GLN A 446 -12.54 18.93 15.10
C GLN A 446 -12.37 20.43 15.33
N ALA A 447 -12.37 20.87 16.59
CA ALA A 447 -12.13 22.26 16.94
C ALA A 447 -10.70 22.70 16.56
N ARG A 448 -10.53 23.98 16.19
CA ARG A 448 -9.21 24.58 15.84
C ARG A 448 -8.18 24.32 16.95
N PRO A 449 -7.00 23.74 16.65
CA PRO A 449 -5.93 23.57 17.63
C PRO A 449 -5.50 24.89 18.26
N GLN A 450 -4.95 24.86 19.47
CA GLN A 450 -4.36 26.06 20.10
C GLN A 450 -3.07 26.46 19.36
N LEU A 451 -3.20 27.34 18.37
CA LEU A 451 -2.10 27.99 17.65
C LEU A 451 -1.71 29.32 18.33
N THR A 452 -0.50 29.80 18.07
CA THR A 452 0.04 31.05 18.63
C THR A 452 -0.62 32.34 18.13
N GLY A 453 -1.47 32.25 17.10
CA GLY A 453 -2.20 33.39 16.50
C GLY A 453 -3.70 33.37 16.78
N ASP A 454 -4.29 34.57 16.89
CA ASP A 454 -5.75 34.74 17.01
C ASP A 454 -6.47 34.24 15.76
N TYR A 455 -7.66 33.67 15.94
CA TYR A 455 -8.52 33.28 14.82
C TYR A 455 -9.00 34.53 14.07
N VAL A 456 -8.77 34.56 12.76
CA VAL A 456 -9.26 35.60 11.85
C VAL A 456 -10.10 34.94 10.75
N ALA A 457 -11.38 35.26 10.70
CA ALA A 457 -12.33 34.64 9.77
C ALA A 457 -12.07 35.03 8.30
N PRO A 458 -12.38 34.17 7.32
CA PRO A 458 -12.23 34.48 5.90
C PRO A 458 -13.08 35.66 5.43
N HIS A 459 -12.47 36.61 4.72
CA HIS A 459 -13.13 37.85 4.30
C HIS A 459 -13.48 37.87 2.81
N SER A 460 -12.55 37.47 1.92
CA SER A 460 -12.78 37.46 0.48
C SER A 460 -13.48 36.18 -0.03
N PRO A 461 -14.11 36.19 -1.21
CA PRO A 461 -14.70 34.98 -1.80
C PRO A 461 -13.68 33.85 -2.00
N ILE A 462 -12.44 34.20 -2.37
CA ILE A 462 -11.36 33.23 -2.54
C ILE A 462 -10.95 32.66 -1.18
N GLU A 463 -10.75 33.51 -0.16
CA GLU A 463 -10.41 33.06 1.19
C GLU A 463 -11.48 32.14 1.78
N ARG A 464 -12.77 32.47 1.63
CA ARG A 464 -13.87 31.61 2.12
C ARG A 464 -13.84 30.24 1.47
N LYS A 465 -13.67 30.19 0.15
CA LYS A 465 -13.62 28.93 -0.57
C LYS A 465 -12.35 28.14 -0.22
N LEU A 466 -11.21 28.79 -0.05
CA LEU A 466 -9.99 28.14 0.43
C LEU A 466 -10.15 27.60 1.86
N ALA A 467 -10.78 28.35 2.75
CA ALA A 467 -11.07 27.92 4.12
C ALA A 467 -12.03 26.73 4.16
N GLU A 468 -13.05 26.68 3.31
CA GLU A 468 -13.91 25.52 3.14
C GLU A 468 -13.11 24.28 2.70
N ILE A 469 -12.25 24.43 1.68
CA ILE A 469 -11.42 23.34 1.18
C ILE A 469 -10.44 22.85 2.27
N TRP A 470 -9.83 23.77 3.01
CA TRP A 470 -8.92 23.42 4.11
C TRP A 470 -9.67 22.74 5.26
N SER A 471 -10.85 23.25 5.62
CA SER A 471 -11.73 22.65 6.64
C SER A 471 -12.12 21.21 6.26
N GLU A 472 -12.44 20.96 5.00
CA GLU A 472 -12.78 19.64 4.47
C GLU A 472 -11.57 18.69 4.41
N LEU A 473 -10.41 19.19 3.98
CA LEU A 473 -9.21 18.36 3.83
C LEU A 473 -8.54 18.03 5.17
N LEU A 474 -8.55 18.97 6.11
CA LEU A 474 -7.89 18.83 7.42
C LEU A 474 -8.86 18.34 8.51
N GLY A 475 -10.18 18.37 8.24
CA GLY A 475 -11.21 17.97 9.20
C GLY A 475 -11.39 18.95 10.36
N ILE A 476 -11.16 20.25 10.15
CA ILE A 476 -11.15 21.30 11.19
C ILE A 476 -12.35 22.26 11.00
N GLU A 477 -13.08 22.60 12.07
CA GLU A 477 -14.30 23.44 12.02
C GLU A 477 -14.04 24.88 11.54
N GLU A 478 -13.08 25.56 12.17
CA GLU A 478 -12.79 26.98 11.94
C GLU A 478 -11.31 27.16 11.55
N VAL A 479 -11.04 27.30 10.26
CA VAL A 479 -9.70 27.60 9.74
C VAL A 479 -9.55 29.12 9.57
N GLY A 480 -8.63 29.72 10.33
CA GLY A 480 -8.32 31.14 10.24
C GLY A 480 -7.47 31.46 9.00
N ILE A 481 -7.59 32.67 8.45
CA ILE A 481 -6.88 33.04 7.21
C ILE A 481 -5.36 33.10 7.35
N HIS A 482 -4.87 33.23 8.59
CA HIS A 482 -3.45 33.25 8.94
C HIS A 482 -2.97 31.92 9.55
N ASP A 483 -3.83 30.90 9.59
CA ASP A 483 -3.42 29.59 10.03
C ASP A 483 -2.48 28.98 8.99
N ASN A 484 -1.39 28.38 9.46
CA ASN A 484 -0.42 27.71 8.62
C ASN A 484 -0.96 26.33 8.23
N PHE A 485 -0.95 26.02 6.93
CA PHE A 485 -1.45 24.75 6.39
C PHE A 485 -0.90 23.52 7.14
N PHE A 486 0.38 23.57 7.45
CA PHE A 486 1.06 22.43 8.03
C PHE A 486 0.96 22.37 9.56
N ASP A 487 0.85 23.52 10.24
CA ASP A 487 0.63 23.52 11.69
C ASP A 487 -0.76 22.98 12.05
N LEU A 488 -1.69 23.00 11.09
CA LEU A 488 -2.99 22.35 11.14
C LEU A 488 -2.96 20.84 10.80
N GLY A 489 -1.77 20.25 10.63
CA GLY A 489 -1.61 18.82 10.28
C GLY A 489 -1.61 18.53 8.78
N GLY A 490 -1.52 19.56 7.93
CA GLY A 490 -1.37 19.40 6.49
C GLY A 490 -0.08 18.67 6.10
N HIS A 491 -0.16 17.79 5.10
CA HIS A 491 0.98 17.05 4.54
C HIS A 491 0.88 16.92 3.02
N SER A 492 1.87 16.29 2.37
CA SER A 492 2.02 16.24 0.91
C SER A 492 0.78 15.73 0.16
N LEU A 493 0.10 14.70 0.67
CA LEU A 493 -1.12 14.17 0.05
C LEU A 493 -2.30 15.15 0.13
N LEU A 494 -2.45 15.85 1.26
CA LEU A 494 -3.49 16.87 1.41
C LEU A 494 -3.18 18.10 0.54
N ALA A 495 -1.91 18.46 0.41
CA ALA A 495 -1.47 19.51 -0.51
C ALA A 495 -1.81 19.17 -1.98
N VAL A 496 -1.57 17.92 -2.41
CA VAL A 496 -1.96 17.46 -3.76
C VAL A 496 -3.46 17.62 -3.99
N ARG A 497 -4.29 17.22 -3.02
CA ARG A 497 -5.75 17.37 -3.08
C ARG A 497 -6.18 18.84 -3.10
N LEU A 498 -5.58 19.68 -2.26
CA LEU A 498 -5.80 21.12 -2.22
C LEU A 498 -5.55 21.77 -3.59
N PHE A 499 -4.39 21.52 -4.20
CA PHE A 499 -4.06 22.12 -5.50
C PHE A 499 -4.89 21.57 -6.66
N ALA A 500 -5.31 20.31 -6.61
CA ALA A 500 -6.27 19.77 -7.57
C ALA A 500 -7.60 20.53 -7.53
N GLN A 501 -8.09 20.87 -6.33
CA GLN A 501 -9.31 21.67 -6.16
C GLN A 501 -9.11 23.13 -6.56
N ILE A 502 -8.00 23.77 -6.20
CA ILE A 502 -7.65 25.14 -6.63
C ILE A 502 -7.60 25.22 -8.16
N ARG A 503 -6.97 24.25 -8.82
CA ARG A 503 -6.91 24.18 -10.30
C ARG A 503 -8.30 24.02 -10.92
N LYS A 504 -9.15 23.18 -10.34
CA LYS A 504 -10.54 22.99 -10.80
C LYS A 504 -11.35 24.28 -10.69
N LEU A 505 -11.26 24.98 -9.56
CA LEU A 505 -12.08 26.15 -9.24
C LEU A 505 -11.61 27.41 -9.95
N TYR A 506 -10.29 27.67 -9.97
CA TYR A 506 -9.73 28.94 -10.41
C TYR A 506 -8.97 28.84 -11.74
N GLN A 507 -8.83 27.64 -12.32
CA GLN A 507 -8.05 27.39 -13.54
C GLN A 507 -6.58 27.82 -13.44
N VAL A 508 -6.08 27.95 -12.20
CA VAL A 508 -4.67 28.24 -11.90
C VAL A 508 -3.96 26.96 -11.52
N ALA A 509 -2.82 26.68 -12.15
CA ALA A 509 -1.97 25.54 -11.80
C ALA A 509 -0.75 26.04 -11.04
N PHE A 510 -0.63 25.64 -9.77
CA PHE A 510 0.55 25.92 -8.96
C PHE A 510 1.39 24.66 -8.77
N SER A 511 2.69 24.86 -8.58
CA SER A 511 3.53 23.84 -7.95
C SER A 511 3.05 23.58 -6.52
N LEU A 512 3.15 22.35 -6.04
CA LEU A 512 2.91 22.05 -4.62
C LEU A 512 3.86 22.84 -3.71
N SER A 513 5.05 23.22 -4.22
CA SER A 513 6.04 24.01 -3.49
C SER A 513 5.55 25.41 -3.12
N ILE A 514 4.48 25.92 -3.74
CA ILE A 514 3.94 27.23 -3.39
C ILE A 514 3.46 27.28 -1.93
N LEU A 515 3.16 26.14 -1.28
CA LEU A 515 2.84 26.08 0.15
C LEU A 515 4.01 26.47 1.06
N PHE A 516 5.25 26.57 0.56
CA PHE A 516 6.38 27.13 1.31
C PHE A 516 6.51 28.65 1.15
N GLU A 517 5.97 29.20 0.05
CA GLU A 517 5.99 30.64 -0.22
C GLU A 517 4.70 31.35 0.21
N ALA A 518 3.61 30.60 0.31
CA ALA A 518 2.27 31.01 0.66
C ALA A 518 1.66 29.92 1.56
N GLU A 519 2.06 29.93 2.83
CA GLU A 519 1.75 28.88 3.80
C GLU A 519 0.35 29.05 4.42
N THR A 520 -0.30 30.19 4.19
CA THR A 520 -1.61 30.57 4.74
C THR A 520 -2.69 30.78 3.66
N ILE A 521 -3.96 30.74 4.06
CA ILE A 521 -5.09 31.02 3.16
C ILE A 521 -5.01 32.43 2.57
N ALA A 522 -4.61 33.43 3.37
CA ALA A 522 -4.46 34.81 2.91
C ALA A 522 -3.43 34.92 1.77
N GLU A 523 -2.26 34.29 1.94
CA GLU A 523 -1.19 34.31 0.93
C GLU A 523 -1.59 33.54 -0.33
N LEU A 524 -2.21 32.37 -0.19
CA LEU A 524 -2.71 31.60 -1.35
C LEU A 524 -3.81 32.34 -2.11
N ALA A 525 -4.71 33.04 -1.41
CA ALA A 525 -5.75 33.84 -2.03
C ALA A 525 -5.16 34.99 -2.86
N GLU A 526 -4.08 35.61 -2.37
CA GLU A 526 -3.34 36.62 -3.11
C GLU A 526 -2.71 36.04 -4.39
N ARG A 527 -2.06 34.87 -4.30
CA ARG A 527 -1.47 34.19 -5.47
C ARG A 527 -2.51 33.84 -6.54
N ILE A 528 -3.67 33.33 -6.13
CA ILE A 528 -4.79 33.04 -7.06
C ILE A 528 -5.29 34.31 -7.73
N THR A 529 -5.37 35.42 -6.99
CA THR A 529 -5.79 36.72 -7.52
C THR A 529 -4.79 37.24 -8.54
N GLN A 530 -3.48 37.13 -8.26
CA GLN A 530 -2.41 37.55 -9.17
C GLN A 530 -2.38 36.76 -10.49
N GLU A 531 -2.70 35.47 -10.45
CA GLU A 531 -2.79 34.59 -11.64
C GLU A 531 -4.13 34.71 -12.40
N GLY A 532 -5.03 35.59 -11.98
CA GLY A 532 -6.28 35.93 -12.69
C GLY A 532 -7.50 35.10 -12.30
N GLY A 533 -7.46 34.40 -11.16
CA GLY A 533 -8.47 33.41 -10.75
C GLY A 533 -9.87 33.93 -10.39
N ALA A 534 -10.12 35.25 -10.34
CA ALA A 534 -11.44 35.79 -9.98
C ALA A 534 -12.11 36.67 -11.04
N GLU A 535 -11.39 37.18 -12.06
CA GLU A 535 -11.97 38.04 -13.10
C GLU A 535 -11.35 37.78 -14.48
N ALA A 536 -11.78 36.70 -15.14
CA ALA A 536 -11.53 36.50 -16.57
C ALA A 536 -12.52 37.35 -17.42
N SER A 537 -12.44 38.68 -17.28
CA SER A 537 -12.91 39.63 -18.29
C SER A 537 -11.85 40.72 -18.47
N ALA A 538 -11.05 40.57 -19.53
CA ALA A 538 -10.25 41.61 -20.16
C ALA A 538 -9.15 42.29 -19.33
N ARG A 539 -7.96 41.67 -19.26
CA ARG A 539 -6.70 42.14 -19.91
C ARG A 539 -5.46 41.54 -19.24
N ARG A 540 -4.45 41.35 -20.10
CA ARG A 540 -3.01 41.19 -19.84
C ARG A 540 -2.55 39.77 -19.46
N LYS A 541 -2.10 39.02 -20.49
CA LYS A 541 -1.15 37.91 -20.34
C LYS A 541 0.12 38.46 -19.68
N ALA A 542 0.24 38.32 -18.36
CA ALA A 542 1.54 38.33 -17.72
C ALA A 542 2.33 37.10 -18.22
N PRO A 543 3.65 37.20 -18.41
CA PRO A 543 4.46 36.06 -18.82
C PRO A 543 4.30 34.96 -17.76
N ARG A 544 3.97 33.73 -18.18
CA ARG A 544 3.93 32.54 -17.32
C ARG A 544 5.20 32.56 -16.46
N SER A 545 5.01 32.61 -15.14
CA SER A 545 6.10 32.52 -14.18
C SER A 545 7.03 31.37 -14.58
N ARG A 546 8.33 31.66 -14.66
CA ARG A 546 9.35 30.68 -15.06
C ARG A 546 9.34 29.57 -14.00
N TRP A 547 8.97 28.36 -14.39
CA TRP A 547 9.10 27.19 -13.53
C TRP A 547 10.57 27.04 -13.11
N ASN A 548 10.83 27.17 -11.81
CA ASN A 548 12.15 26.95 -11.23
C ASN A 548 12.15 25.62 -10.48
N SER A 549 13.22 24.84 -10.68
CA SER A 549 13.45 23.59 -9.96
C SER A 549 13.86 23.91 -8.52
N LEU A 550 14.61 24.99 -8.31
CA LEU A 550 15.04 25.45 -6.99
C LEU A 550 13.88 26.06 -6.17
N VAL A 551 13.61 25.46 -5.02
CA VAL A 551 12.58 25.84 -4.04
C VAL A 551 13.26 26.21 -2.72
N GLU A 552 12.91 27.35 -2.15
CA GLU A 552 13.30 27.71 -0.78
C GLU A 552 12.35 27.02 0.21
N ILE A 553 12.87 26.13 1.06
CA ILE A 553 12.09 25.45 2.10
C ILE A 553 12.26 26.16 3.44
N GLN A 554 13.46 26.67 3.71
CA GLN A 554 13.78 27.39 4.93
C GLN A 554 14.81 28.48 4.63
N ALA A 555 14.42 29.75 4.81
CA ALA A 555 15.30 30.89 4.54
C ALA A 555 16.58 30.87 5.41
N GLY A 556 16.41 30.61 6.71
CA GLY A 556 17.49 30.56 7.69
C GLY A 556 18.33 31.84 7.78
N ASN A 557 19.52 31.72 8.38
CA ASN A 557 20.50 32.80 8.46
C ASN A 557 21.32 32.86 7.16
N PRO A 558 21.28 33.98 6.41
CA PRO A 558 21.95 34.10 5.11
C PRO A 558 23.48 33.99 5.16
N ASP A 559 24.09 34.14 6.34
CA ASP A 559 25.54 34.02 6.56
C ASP A 559 25.99 32.54 6.70
N ARG A 560 25.06 31.59 6.82
CA ARG A 560 25.39 30.15 6.87
C ARG A 560 25.44 29.53 5.47
N PRO A 561 26.26 28.47 5.26
CA PRO A 561 26.26 27.73 4.00
C PRO A 561 24.86 27.19 3.69
N ARG A 562 24.38 27.40 2.45
CA ARG A 562 23.08 26.89 2.00
C ARG A 562 23.16 25.40 1.73
N PHE A 563 22.18 24.65 2.22
CA PHE A 563 22.03 23.23 1.91
C PHE A 563 21.06 23.08 0.73
N PHE A 564 21.53 22.52 -0.39
CA PHE A 564 20.73 22.17 -1.55
C PHE A 564 20.43 20.67 -1.59
N CYS A 565 19.15 20.29 -1.50
CA CYS A 565 18.70 18.89 -1.54
C CYS A 565 17.93 18.53 -2.81
N MET A 566 18.26 17.42 -3.45
CA MET A 566 17.70 17.03 -4.75
C MET A 566 16.49 16.11 -4.56
N HIS A 567 15.46 16.24 -5.39
CA HIS A 567 14.25 15.41 -5.36
C HIS A 567 14.54 13.90 -5.53
N ASP A 568 13.62 13.08 -5.05
CA ASP A 568 13.56 11.64 -5.25
C ASP A 568 12.93 11.26 -6.60
N LEU A 569 12.62 9.98 -6.84
CA LEU A 569 11.96 9.52 -8.07
C LEU A 569 10.58 10.18 -8.31
N ASN A 570 9.90 10.64 -7.26
CA ASN A 570 8.58 11.25 -7.38
C ASN A 570 8.64 12.74 -7.74
N GLY A 571 9.82 13.35 -7.66
CA GLY A 571 10.10 14.68 -8.21
C GLY A 571 9.67 15.85 -7.33
N HIS A 572 8.92 15.64 -6.27
CA HIS A 572 8.53 16.69 -5.32
C HIS A 572 9.53 16.80 -4.15
N VAL A 573 9.48 17.92 -3.42
CA VAL A 573 10.45 18.23 -2.35
C VAL A 573 9.81 18.49 -0.99
N LEU A 574 8.49 18.31 -0.88
CA LEU A 574 7.74 18.62 0.34
C LEU A 574 8.25 17.85 1.56
N TYR A 575 8.72 16.62 1.37
CA TYR A 575 9.21 15.76 2.44
C TYR A 575 10.52 16.26 3.07
N TYR A 576 11.24 17.20 2.45
CA TYR A 576 12.43 17.80 3.05
C TYR A 576 12.14 18.84 4.14
N ARG A 577 10.87 19.24 4.32
CA ARG A 577 10.48 20.22 5.35
C ARG A 577 10.90 19.78 6.75
N ASP A 578 10.60 18.53 7.10
CA ASP A 578 10.92 18.02 8.42
C ASP A 578 12.43 17.94 8.63
N LEU A 579 13.18 17.54 7.60
CA LEU A 579 14.66 17.58 7.64
C LEU A 579 15.16 19.01 7.88
N ALA A 580 14.67 20.00 7.15
CA ALA A 580 15.06 21.40 7.30
C ALA A 580 14.82 21.92 8.73
N ARG A 581 13.66 21.59 9.33
CA ARG A 581 13.34 21.96 10.71
C ARG A 581 14.29 21.33 11.73
N HIS A 582 14.65 20.06 11.54
CA HIS A 582 15.58 19.36 12.44
C HIS A 582 17.02 19.88 12.34
N LEU A 583 17.41 20.49 11.21
CA LEU A 583 18.69 21.18 11.08
C LEU A 583 18.75 22.53 11.81
N GLY A 584 17.62 22.95 12.41
CA GLY A 584 17.46 24.20 13.14
C GLY A 584 17.03 25.34 12.23
N GLN A 585 16.19 26.24 12.75
CA GLN A 585 15.58 27.34 11.98
C GLN A 585 16.61 28.29 11.34
N ASP A 586 17.83 28.36 11.90
CA ASP A 586 18.91 29.18 11.37
C ASP A 586 19.57 28.61 10.11
N GLN A 587 19.36 27.34 9.74
CA GLN A 587 20.04 26.73 8.60
C GLN A 587 19.30 27.03 7.29
N PRO A 588 19.89 27.77 6.32
CA PRO A 588 19.26 27.94 5.00
C PRO A 588 19.17 26.59 4.28
N PHE A 589 17.98 26.24 3.84
CA PHE A 589 17.66 24.96 3.21
C PHE A 589 16.82 25.17 1.96
N TYR A 590 17.36 24.69 0.85
CA TYR A 590 16.77 24.74 -0.48
C TYR A 590 16.64 23.33 -1.02
N ALA A 591 15.61 23.07 -1.81
CA ALA A 591 15.46 21.80 -2.49
C ALA A 591 15.25 22.00 -4.00
N LEU A 592 15.68 21.04 -4.80
CA LEU A 592 15.47 21.03 -6.24
C LEU A 592 14.39 20.00 -6.59
N GLN A 593 13.21 20.49 -6.95
CA GLN A 593 12.11 19.68 -7.49
C GLN A 593 12.38 19.31 -8.95
N ALA A 594 11.78 18.23 -9.43
CA ALA A 594 11.97 17.75 -10.79
C ALA A 594 11.54 18.81 -11.81
N TYR A 595 12.41 19.02 -12.80
CA TYR A 595 12.08 19.87 -13.93
C TYR A 595 10.90 19.28 -14.72
N GLY A 596 9.89 20.11 -15.00
CA GLY A 596 8.69 19.69 -15.76
C GLY A 596 7.61 19.01 -14.91
N LEU A 597 7.69 19.04 -13.58
CA LEU A 597 6.70 18.45 -12.68
C LEU A 597 5.29 19.08 -12.80
N ASP A 598 5.15 20.31 -13.29
CA ASP A 598 3.86 20.93 -13.65
C ASP A 598 3.28 20.48 -14.99
N GLY A 599 3.97 19.60 -15.70
CA GLY A 599 3.61 19.17 -17.05
C GLY A 599 3.83 20.26 -18.11
N SER A 600 4.55 21.34 -17.81
CA SER A 600 4.86 22.40 -18.78
C SER A 600 6.13 22.12 -19.60
N ALA A 601 6.97 21.19 -19.15
CA ALA A 601 8.23 20.82 -19.79
C ALA A 601 8.50 19.31 -19.69
N VAL A 602 9.33 18.79 -20.59
CA VAL A 602 9.74 17.38 -20.59
C VAL A 602 10.83 17.18 -19.52
N PRO A 603 10.70 16.19 -18.61
CA PRO A 603 11.73 15.86 -17.64
C PRO A 603 13.07 15.48 -18.31
N ASP A 604 14.18 15.77 -17.64
CA ASP A 604 15.51 15.38 -18.13
C ASP A 604 15.65 13.84 -18.11
N ALA A 605 16.25 13.27 -19.16
CA ALA A 605 16.31 11.83 -19.39
C ALA A 605 17.49 11.11 -18.74
N SER A 606 18.37 11.83 -18.03
CA SER A 606 19.58 11.28 -17.38
C SER A 606 19.98 12.09 -16.15
N VAL A 607 20.68 11.45 -15.22
CA VAL A 607 21.23 12.10 -14.01
C VAL A 607 22.21 13.22 -14.38
N GLU A 608 22.99 13.01 -15.43
CA GLU A 608 23.94 13.97 -16.00
C GLU A 608 23.25 15.25 -16.47
N ALA A 609 22.13 15.11 -17.19
CA ALA A 609 21.35 16.23 -17.68
C ALA A 609 20.67 16.99 -16.52
N MET A 610 20.12 16.26 -15.55
CA MET A 610 19.57 16.85 -14.32
C MET A 610 20.64 17.66 -13.58
N ALA A 611 21.83 17.08 -13.38
CA ALA A 611 22.93 17.73 -12.69
C ALA A 611 23.38 19.02 -13.36
N GLU A 612 23.48 19.04 -14.69
CA GLU A 612 23.84 20.24 -15.45
C GLU A 612 22.80 21.36 -15.31
N ARG A 613 21.51 21.01 -15.28
CA ARG A 613 20.44 21.98 -15.02
C ARG A 613 20.49 22.51 -13.59
N TYR A 614 20.56 21.61 -12.61
CA TYR A 614 20.53 21.97 -11.20
C TYR A 614 21.74 22.79 -10.79
N ILE A 615 22.94 22.53 -11.34
CA ILE A 615 24.11 23.40 -11.15
C ILE A 615 23.85 24.82 -11.66
N ARG A 616 23.20 24.99 -12.83
CA ARG A 616 22.89 26.32 -13.36
C ARG A 616 21.93 27.08 -12.45
N GLU A 617 20.91 26.42 -11.92
CA GLU A 617 19.93 27.04 -11.00
C GLU A 617 20.57 27.36 -9.64
N ILE A 618 21.32 26.42 -9.06
CA ILE A 618 22.08 26.65 -7.82
C ILE A 618 23.03 27.83 -7.99
N ARG A 619 23.76 27.92 -9.10
CA ARG A 619 24.71 29.02 -9.36
C ARG A 619 24.06 30.38 -9.57
N ALA A 620 22.80 30.42 -9.99
CA ALA A 620 22.06 31.68 -10.06
C ALA A 620 21.84 32.27 -8.66
N LEU A 621 21.70 31.43 -7.63
CA LEU A 621 21.58 31.85 -6.23
C LEU A 621 22.95 31.95 -5.52
N GLN A 622 23.83 30.97 -5.73
CA GLN A 622 25.14 30.86 -5.09
C GLN A 622 26.24 30.55 -6.14
N PRO A 623 26.89 31.59 -6.72
CA PRO A 623 27.84 31.42 -7.83
C PRO A 623 29.11 30.63 -7.50
N ARG A 624 29.50 30.54 -6.22
CA ARG A 624 30.72 29.90 -5.75
C ARG A 624 30.46 29.02 -4.53
N GLY A 625 31.29 27.98 -4.36
CA GLY A 625 31.31 27.18 -3.13
C GLY A 625 31.69 27.99 -1.88
N PRO A 626 31.58 27.39 -0.67
CA PRO A 626 31.33 25.97 -0.43
C PRO A 626 29.86 25.56 -0.68
N TYR A 627 29.67 24.45 -1.39
CA TYR A 627 28.35 23.84 -1.61
C TYR A 627 28.09 22.74 -0.60
N TYR A 628 26.91 22.78 0.04
CA TYR A 628 26.36 21.65 0.80
C TYR A 628 25.27 21.03 -0.07
N LEU A 629 25.49 19.79 -0.49
CA LEU A 629 24.64 19.06 -1.41
C LEU A 629 24.08 17.82 -0.72
N GLY A 630 22.86 17.43 -1.06
CA GLY A 630 22.36 16.13 -0.65
C GLY A 630 21.12 15.68 -1.38
N GLY A 631 20.63 14.50 -1.06
CA GLY A 631 19.40 13.99 -1.63
C GLY A 631 19.10 12.56 -1.19
N SER A 632 17.83 12.19 -1.26
CA SER A 632 17.33 10.85 -0.93
C SER A 632 17.14 9.99 -2.17
N SER A 633 17.45 8.69 -2.10
CA SER A 633 17.24 7.74 -3.21
C SER A 633 17.92 8.22 -4.50
N LEU A 634 17.18 8.42 -5.60
CA LEU A 634 17.67 9.04 -6.84
C LEU A 634 18.33 10.41 -6.60
N GLY A 635 17.79 11.21 -5.68
CA GLY A 635 18.30 12.53 -5.34
C GLY A 635 19.74 12.50 -4.85
N GLY A 636 20.16 11.44 -4.18
CA GLY A 636 21.56 11.29 -3.76
C GLY A 636 22.49 10.97 -4.93
N LEU A 637 22.04 10.19 -5.91
CA LEU A 637 22.82 9.98 -7.15
C LEU A 637 22.99 11.29 -7.92
N ILE A 638 21.93 12.09 -8.00
CA ILE A 638 21.99 13.44 -8.57
C ILE A 638 22.96 14.31 -7.76
N ALA A 639 22.86 14.31 -6.42
CA ALA A 639 23.78 15.04 -5.54
C ALA A 639 25.25 14.67 -5.76
N PHE A 640 25.52 13.38 -5.89
CA PHE A 640 26.85 12.85 -6.16
C PHE A 640 27.37 13.35 -7.50
N GLU A 641 26.54 13.30 -8.56
CA GLU A 641 26.93 13.81 -9.88
C GLU A 641 27.16 15.33 -9.88
N LEU A 642 26.34 16.11 -9.17
CA LEU A 642 26.61 17.54 -8.96
C LEU A 642 27.97 17.76 -8.30
N ALA A 643 28.26 17.00 -7.25
CA ALA A 643 29.51 17.10 -6.51
C ALA A 643 30.72 16.78 -7.38
N GLN A 644 30.65 15.73 -8.21
CA GLN A 644 31.69 15.37 -9.16
C GLN A 644 31.95 16.52 -10.15
N ARG A 645 30.90 17.05 -10.77
CA ARG A 645 31.01 18.14 -11.76
C ARG A 645 31.53 19.43 -11.16
N LEU A 646 31.02 19.83 -10.00
CA LEU A 646 31.47 21.05 -9.31
C LEU A 646 32.95 20.96 -8.93
N ARG A 647 33.39 19.82 -8.38
CA ARG A 647 34.81 19.57 -8.07
C ARG A 647 35.69 19.58 -9.33
N ALA A 648 35.24 18.95 -10.41
CA ALA A 648 35.95 18.97 -11.69
C ALA A 648 36.09 20.38 -12.27
N GLN A 649 35.19 21.30 -11.92
CA GLN A 649 35.22 22.72 -12.29
C GLN A 649 35.99 23.59 -11.29
N GLY A 650 36.62 23.00 -10.26
CA GLY A 650 37.42 23.72 -9.26
C GLY A 650 36.61 24.40 -8.15
N GLU A 651 35.34 24.04 -7.97
CA GLU A 651 34.51 24.54 -6.87
C GLU A 651 34.67 23.68 -5.61
N ASP A 652 34.46 24.31 -4.45
CA ASP A 652 34.46 23.63 -3.16
C ASP A 652 33.09 23.01 -2.86
N VAL A 653 33.08 21.70 -2.60
CA VAL A 653 31.90 20.94 -2.13
C VAL A 653 32.25 20.40 -0.75
N ALA A 654 31.91 21.20 0.25
CA ALA A 654 32.28 20.99 1.64
C ALA A 654 31.40 19.95 2.34
N LEU A 655 30.19 19.68 1.83
CA LEU A 655 29.33 18.60 2.31
C LEU A 655 28.60 17.93 1.14
N LEU A 656 28.64 16.60 1.10
CA LEU A 656 27.77 15.77 0.29
C LEU A 656 27.08 14.75 1.21
N ALA A 657 25.77 14.85 1.34
CA ALA A 657 24.95 13.96 2.15
C ALA A 657 24.08 13.06 1.25
N LEU A 658 24.28 11.75 1.35
CA LEU A 658 23.50 10.76 0.60
C LEU A 658 22.55 10.06 1.57
N PHE A 659 21.25 10.21 1.39
CA PHE A 659 20.24 9.55 2.23
C PHE A 659 19.71 8.35 1.46
N ASP A 660 19.88 7.14 2.00
CA ASP A 660 19.33 5.91 1.41
C ASP A 660 19.51 5.82 -0.13
N SER A 661 20.70 6.18 -0.60
CA SER A 661 21.00 6.30 -2.02
C SER A 661 21.79 5.09 -2.49
N TRP A 662 21.49 4.58 -3.68
CA TRP A 662 22.24 3.46 -4.25
C TRP A 662 23.72 3.80 -4.39
N SER A 663 24.58 2.81 -4.15
CA SER A 663 26.00 2.95 -4.49
C SER A 663 26.14 3.15 -6.01
N PRO A 664 26.90 4.16 -6.48
CA PRO A 664 27.19 4.31 -7.90
C PRO A 664 27.81 3.05 -8.53
N GLU A 665 28.49 2.21 -7.75
CA GLU A 665 29.06 0.94 -8.23
C GLU A 665 28.01 -0.17 -8.42
N TYR A 666 26.86 -0.08 -7.74
CA TYR A 666 25.78 -1.07 -7.83
C TYR A 666 25.06 -0.99 -9.17
N LEU A 667 24.84 0.22 -9.70
CA LEU A 667 24.18 0.45 -10.99
C LEU A 667 25.01 -0.01 -12.19
N ASN A 668 26.34 -0.05 -12.08
CA ASN A 668 27.21 -0.59 -13.13
C ASN A 668 27.27 -2.13 -13.16
N ARG A 669 26.63 -2.80 -12.19
CA ARG A 669 26.55 -4.27 -12.10
C ARG A 669 25.18 -4.83 -12.50
N LEU A 670 24.19 -3.96 -12.73
CA LEU A 670 22.91 -4.25 -13.38
C LEU A 670 23.05 -4.02 -14.89
#